data_AF-A0A5C4WWW0-F1
#
_entry.id   AF-A0A5C4WWW0-F1
#
_cell.length_a   1.000
_cell.length_b   1.000
_cell.length_c   1.000
_cell.angle_alpha   90.00
_cell.angle_beta   90.00
_cell.angle_gamma   90.00
#
_symmetry.space_group_name_H-M   'P 1'
#
loop_
_entity.id
_entity.type
_entity.pdbx_description
1 polymer ?
#
loop_
_entity_poly.entity_id
_entity_poly.type
_entity_poly.pdbx_seq_one_letter_code
_entity_poly.pdbx_strand_id
1 'polypeptide(L)'
;MTFSSIDAGEMHQLGYGVQNAGKGLTECAAQLRAILNEVGLTHPGAAAIGRIGQWLTDQAPDLYRRRDLAYEAEKVDVDVFGNPMPGALVPPGLTRIDESRMIPAKVRAEAAQAAPLFAAAARGDAGALHKLAAYKERLSDPAFATALLEQIGPQALLTIPAAMGTRVRKALDADRDTAEPIRRQNRDVLSMLSTALAAATDATKDTHLGRRFMKELKRQGRTEIPAPDMGGLTNAGYWSLGQILAAAPKQAYSEWFMKTIGQDMIRWDRDYLKEHRERFLPKDTDVYNLPAPIDTRPFQGSDAIGAADPIAALMTIAGTSRERAQALLDSRDLLKYLLSDRRPQWEMGDRGESLGAAMEAAMKGADADSKRLAVTAGQILADVVKPHVSFNDAGELEIKDPSELDRLSGIRDNMGRILAEHTDDIVSSYYKNYARAKDGELTGIVNGRPIAEFSPPDIDLVLLDVAADEKGYQALLFGQIAHMRGRIDQAIAAHDNTFLQNVITNDSKALGHLLEARKLALVGRGKEADAADSAFKKMVENGIGLVPVPFAGQVGKVGLKVADTIYENFVKDGYAKAGNWLVEKAGHAGGKTAKGFGTAASDQKAAEQMVKQMLESSSVAHDYYDRDGLKEQPFVEGDPPRVKAPHRMTRYEYDNFVSWLDRHSRVPDDFGSAQTKANVGANEFTADIGGPGTKAGEDD
;
A
#
# COMPACT_ATOMS: atom_id res chain seq x y z
N MET A 1 -18.58 33.97 -16.05
CA MET A 1 -18.40 34.80 -14.85
C MET A 1 -18.39 33.86 -13.67
N THR A 2 -17.33 33.81 -12.89
CA THR A 2 -17.22 32.97 -11.69
C THR A 2 -17.91 33.69 -10.51
N PHE A 3 -18.43 32.95 -9.53
CA PHE A 3 -18.82 33.50 -8.20
C PHE A 3 -17.62 34.12 -7.43
N SER A 4 -16.44 34.27 -8.06
CA SER A 4 -15.14 34.50 -7.42
C SER A 4 -14.75 35.97 -7.27
N SER A 5 -15.69 36.88 -7.00
CA SER A 5 -15.30 38.25 -6.61
C SER A 5 -15.22 38.45 -5.11
N ILE A 6 -15.63 37.47 -4.28
CA ILE A 6 -15.61 37.65 -2.83
C ILE A 6 -14.82 36.53 -2.15
N ASP A 7 -13.71 36.92 -1.54
CA ASP A 7 -12.84 36.06 -0.76
C ASP A 7 -13.49 35.75 0.59
N ALA A 8 -13.81 34.48 0.85
CA ALA A 8 -14.41 34.05 2.12
C ALA A 8 -13.51 34.34 3.35
N GLY A 9 -12.19 34.34 3.18
CA GLY A 9 -11.24 34.74 4.21
C GLY A 9 -11.31 36.24 4.51
N GLU A 10 -11.41 37.09 3.49
CA GLU A 10 -11.62 38.54 3.67
C GLU A 10 -12.98 38.82 4.30
N MET A 11 -14.04 38.11 3.88
CA MET A 11 -15.35 38.20 4.54
C MET A 11 -15.30 37.79 6.01
N HIS A 12 -14.50 36.76 6.35
CA HIS A 12 -14.32 36.34 7.73
C HIS A 12 -13.64 37.44 8.57
N GLN A 13 -12.55 38.02 8.08
CA GLN A 13 -11.85 39.12 8.76
C GLN A 13 -12.75 40.36 8.88
N LEU A 14 -13.50 40.69 7.83
CA LEU A 14 -14.46 41.79 7.84
C LEU A 14 -15.58 41.53 8.86
N GLY A 15 -16.18 40.34 8.86
CA GLY A 15 -17.21 39.97 9.83
C GLY A 15 -16.72 40.03 11.28
N TYR A 16 -15.50 39.52 11.53
CA TYR A 16 -14.85 39.60 12.84
C TYR A 16 -14.60 41.05 13.27
N GLY A 17 -14.04 41.87 12.36
CA GLY A 17 -13.79 43.29 12.60
C GLY A 17 -15.07 44.07 12.87
N VAL A 18 -16.12 43.87 12.06
CA VAL A 18 -17.45 44.49 12.20
C VAL A 18 -18.09 44.10 13.54
N GLN A 19 -18.02 42.83 13.92
CA GLN A 19 -18.57 42.35 15.19
C GLN A 19 -17.85 42.95 16.41
N ASN A 20 -16.51 42.99 16.37
CA ASN A 20 -15.73 43.56 17.47
C ASN A 20 -15.87 45.08 17.57
N ALA A 21 -15.92 45.78 16.43
CA ALA A 21 -16.22 47.20 16.39
C ALA A 21 -17.62 47.49 16.96
N GLY A 22 -18.61 46.66 16.60
CA GLY A 22 -19.97 46.74 17.15
C GLY A 22 -20.01 46.62 18.67
N LYS A 23 -19.35 45.59 19.22
CA LYS A 23 -19.22 45.40 20.68
C LYS A 23 -18.52 46.58 21.35
N GLY A 24 -17.37 47.00 20.84
CA GLY A 24 -16.59 48.11 21.41
C GLY A 24 -17.36 49.44 21.41
N LEU A 25 -18.10 49.74 20.34
CA LEU A 25 -18.96 50.94 20.28
C LEU A 25 -20.13 50.86 21.25
N THR A 26 -20.69 49.67 21.45
CA THR A 26 -21.80 49.45 22.39
C THR A 26 -21.33 49.61 23.84
N GLU A 27 -20.17 49.06 24.19
CA GLU A 27 -19.51 49.23 25.50
C GLU A 27 -19.12 50.69 25.74
N CYS A 28 -18.53 51.35 24.74
CA CYS A 28 -18.19 52.77 24.81
C CYS A 28 -19.44 53.63 25.05
N ALA A 29 -20.54 53.38 24.33
CA ALA A 29 -21.81 54.06 24.54
C ALA A 29 -22.39 53.83 25.95
N ALA A 30 -22.24 52.63 26.50
CA ALA A 30 -22.67 52.31 27.86
C ALA A 30 -21.84 53.06 28.91
N GLN A 31 -20.50 53.09 28.75
CA GLN A 31 -19.61 53.85 29.62
C GLN A 31 -19.87 55.35 29.55
N LEU A 32 -20.06 55.90 28.35
CA LEU A 32 -20.39 57.32 28.17
C LEU A 32 -21.71 57.69 28.83
N ARG A 33 -22.73 56.82 28.73
CA ARG A 33 -24.00 57.02 29.43
C ARG A 33 -23.85 56.99 30.95
N ALA A 34 -23.04 56.07 31.48
CA ALA A 34 -22.78 56.00 32.92
C ALA A 34 -22.13 57.30 33.41
N ILE A 35 -21.08 57.77 32.74
CA ILE A 35 -20.39 59.02 33.08
C ILE A 35 -21.32 60.23 32.97
N LEU A 36 -22.10 60.33 31.89
CA LEU A 36 -23.05 61.43 31.68
C LEU A 36 -24.13 61.45 32.77
N ASN A 37 -24.64 60.29 33.16
CA ASN A 37 -25.61 60.17 34.23
C ASN A 37 -25.03 60.57 35.61
N GLU A 38 -23.77 60.24 35.89
CA GLU A 38 -23.09 60.64 37.13
C GLU A 38 -22.97 62.18 37.27
N VAL A 39 -22.84 62.90 36.14
CA VAL A 39 -22.78 64.38 36.13
C VAL A 39 -24.15 65.04 35.85
N GLY A 40 -25.24 64.27 35.86
CA GLY A 40 -26.60 64.78 35.65
C GLY A 40 -26.90 65.28 34.23
N LEU A 41 -26.11 64.88 33.24
CA LEU A 41 -26.26 65.28 31.84
C LEU A 41 -26.78 64.10 31.00
N THR A 42 -27.45 64.42 29.89
CA THR A 42 -27.75 63.43 28.85
C THR A 42 -27.32 63.97 27.50
N HIS A 43 -26.73 63.11 26.65
CA HIS A 43 -26.25 63.51 25.33
C HIS A 43 -26.74 62.54 24.24
N PRO A 44 -27.40 63.03 23.17
CA PRO A 44 -27.93 62.18 22.10
C PRO A 44 -26.85 61.40 21.34
N GLY A 45 -25.60 61.90 21.34
CA GLY A 45 -24.45 61.22 20.75
C GLY A 45 -24.15 59.85 21.36
N ALA A 46 -24.31 59.66 22.68
CA ALA A 46 -24.08 58.35 23.31
C ALA A 46 -25.12 57.31 22.83
N ALA A 47 -26.37 57.74 22.61
CA ALA A 47 -27.39 56.88 22.02
C ALA A 47 -27.14 56.61 20.53
N ALA A 48 -26.60 57.56 19.78
CA ALA A 48 -26.22 57.35 18.38
C ALA A 48 -25.07 56.34 18.24
N ILE A 49 -24.03 56.43 19.07
CA ILE A 49 -22.92 55.47 19.12
C ILE A 49 -23.44 54.07 19.46
N GLY A 50 -24.33 53.96 20.46
CA GLY A 50 -24.95 52.68 20.82
C GLY A 50 -25.79 52.07 19.70
N ARG A 51 -26.54 52.89 18.94
CA ARG A 51 -27.30 52.41 17.77
C ARG A 51 -26.40 51.92 16.64
N ILE A 52 -25.28 52.61 16.37
CA ILE A 52 -24.31 52.18 15.36
C ILE A 52 -23.62 50.87 15.79
N GLY A 53 -23.25 50.76 17.08
CA GLY A 53 -22.69 49.54 17.65
C GLY A 53 -23.65 48.35 17.56
N GLN A 54 -24.92 48.57 17.87
CA GLN A 54 -25.96 47.55 17.72
C GLN A 54 -26.17 47.17 16.25
N TRP A 55 -26.28 48.14 15.35
CA TRP A 55 -26.43 47.89 13.92
C TRP A 55 -25.28 47.05 13.35
N LEU A 56 -24.02 47.37 13.68
CA LEU A 56 -22.87 46.56 13.26
C LEU A 56 -22.93 45.12 13.82
N THR A 57 -23.38 44.97 15.07
CA THR A 57 -23.58 43.66 15.70
C THR A 57 -24.68 42.86 14.98
N ASP A 58 -25.75 43.53 14.54
CA ASP A 58 -26.87 42.92 13.82
C ASP A 58 -26.52 42.58 12.35
N GLN A 59 -25.51 43.23 11.76
CA GLN A 59 -25.01 42.93 10.39
C GLN A 59 -24.01 41.77 10.35
N ALA A 60 -23.31 41.49 11.45
CA ALA A 60 -22.31 40.42 11.49
C ALA A 60 -22.86 39.02 11.11
N PRO A 61 -24.07 38.60 11.53
CA PRO A 61 -24.68 37.34 11.09
C PRO A 61 -24.87 37.23 9.58
N ASP A 62 -25.26 38.31 8.89
CA ASP A 62 -25.43 38.31 7.42
C ASP A 62 -24.09 38.16 6.71
N LEU A 63 -23.04 38.85 7.17
CA LEU A 63 -21.68 38.68 6.65
C LEU A 63 -21.17 37.24 6.83
N TYR A 64 -21.43 36.63 7.99
CA TYR A 64 -21.09 35.24 8.22
C TYR A 64 -21.91 34.26 7.37
N ARG A 65 -23.21 34.54 7.13
CA ARG A 65 -24.03 33.74 6.20
C ARG A 65 -23.50 33.82 4.77
N ARG A 66 -23.15 35.01 4.28
CA ARG A 66 -22.59 35.21 2.92
C ARG A 66 -21.23 34.55 2.75
N ARG A 67 -20.38 34.60 3.77
CA ARG A 67 -19.13 33.83 3.82
C ARG A 67 -19.41 32.34 3.68
N ASP A 68 -20.38 31.82 4.43
CA ASP A 68 -20.70 30.40 4.43
C ASP A 68 -21.33 29.95 3.10
N LEU A 69 -22.14 30.80 2.46
CA LEU A 69 -22.61 30.59 1.09
C LEU A 69 -21.45 30.57 0.08
N ALA A 70 -20.43 31.41 0.25
CA ALA A 70 -19.24 31.40 -0.60
C ALA A 70 -18.42 30.11 -0.41
N TYR A 71 -18.30 29.61 0.83
CA TYR A 71 -17.69 28.31 1.09
C TYR A 71 -18.48 27.16 0.44
N GLU A 72 -19.80 27.16 0.53
CA GLU A 72 -20.63 26.16 -0.17
C GLU A 72 -20.50 26.24 -1.69
N ALA A 73 -20.42 27.45 -2.25
CA ALA A 73 -20.19 27.65 -3.68
C ALA A 73 -18.83 27.10 -4.15
N GLU A 74 -17.78 27.23 -3.32
CA GLU A 74 -16.45 26.66 -3.61
C GLU A 74 -16.46 25.13 -3.68
N LYS A 75 -17.29 24.47 -2.85
CA LYS A 75 -17.37 22.99 -2.78
C LYS A 75 -18.08 22.38 -4.00
N VAL A 76 -19.04 23.10 -4.55
CA VAL A 76 -19.90 22.60 -5.64
C VAL A 76 -19.24 22.78 -7.01
N ASP A 77 -18.18 23.62 -7.13
CA ASP A 77 -17.35 23.77 -8.34
C ASP A 77 -18.19 24.00 -9.62
N VAL A 78 -19.26 24.79 -9.51
CA VAL A 78 -20.14 25.13 -10.64
C VAL A 78 -19.94 26.57 -11.09
N ASP A 79 -20.18 26.83 -12.38
CA ASP A 79 -20.27 28.20 -12.90
C ASP A 79 -21.50 28.93 -12.34
N VAL A 80 -21.64 30.23 -12.65
CA VAL A 80 -22.82 31.04 -12.25
C VAL A 80 -24.17 30.50 -12.71
N PHE A 81 -24.19 29.55 -13.64
CA PHE A 81 -25.40 28.90 -14.15
C PHE A 81 -25.63 27.50 -13.54
N GLY A 82 -24.76 27.05 -12.63
CA GLY A 82 -24.84 25.73 -12.01
C GLY A 82 -24.25 24.60 -12.84
N ASN A 83 -23.48 24.91 -13.89
CA ASN A 83 -22.78 23.88 -14.68
C ASN A 83 -21.46 23.50 -14.02
N PRO A 84 -21.12 22.21 -13.89
CA PRO A 84 -19.82 21.78 -13.37
C PRO A 84 -18.66 22.42 -14.15
N MET A 85 -17.71 23.01 -13.43
CA MET A 85 -16.47 23.52 -14.00
C MET A 85 -15.60 22.36 -14.53
N PRO A 86 -14.74 22.59 -15.54
CA PRO A 86 -13.80 21.56 -16.00
C PRO A 86 -12.95 21.00 -14.85
N GLY A 87 -13.04 19.69 -14.65
CA GLY A 87 -12.34 18.98 -13.58
C GLY A 87 -13.02 19.02 -12.20
N ALA A 88 -14.24 19.55 -12.09
CA ALA A 88 -15.06 19.56 -10.87
C ALA A 88 -15.25 18.14 -10.29
N LEU A 89 -14.99 17.97 -9.00
CA LEU A 89 -15.37 16.76 -8.25
C LEU A 89 -16.71 17.07 -7.60
N VAL A 90 -17.77 16.96 -8.38
CA VAL A 90 -19.13 17.12 -7.87
C VAL A 90 -19.62 15.73 -7.46
N PRO A 91 -19.82 15.44 -6.15
CA PRO A 91 -20.42 14.17 -5.76
C PRO A 91 -21.80 14.01 -6.42
N PRO A 92 -22.22 12.78 -6.79
CA PRO A 92 -23.51 12.55 -7.43
C PRO A 92 -24.66 13.17 -6.62
N GLY A 93 -25.37 14.14 -7.21
CA GLY A 93 -26.49 14.85 -6.58
C GLY A 93 -26.18 16.25 -6.03
N LEU A 94 -24.92 16.69 -5.98
CA LEU A 94 -24.53 18.00 -5.45
C LEU A 94 -24.36 19.06 -6.54
N THR A 95 -25.41 19.42 -7.29
CA THR A 95 -25.28 20.38 -8.42
C THR A 95 -25.61 21.84 -8.07
N ARG A 96 -25.96 22.14 -6.81
CA ARG A 96 -26.45 23.46 -6.38
C ARG A 96 -26.00 23.80 -4.96
N ILE A 97 -25.82 25.08 -4.67
CA ILE A 97 -25.61 25.61 -3.31
C ILE A 97 -26.81 25.24 -2.42
N ASP A 98 -26.55 24.76 -1.21
CA ASP A 98 -27.58 24.36 -0.24
C ASP A 98 -27.19 24.85 1.15
N GLU A 99 -28.03 25.71 1.72
CA GLU A 99 -27.78 26.29 3.05
C GLU A 99 -27.81 25.24 4.17
N SER A 100 -28.46 24.10 3.96
CA SER A 100 -28.48 23.01 4.95
C SER A 100 -27.10 22.38 5.19
N ARG A 101 -26.15 22.58 4.26
CA ARG A 101 -24.78 22.08 4.35
C ARG A 101 -23.80 23.07 4.98
N MET A 102 -24.27 24.29 5.29
CA MET A 102 -23.46 25.30 5.97
C MET A 102 -23.10 24.85 7.39
N ILE A 103 -21.86 25.10 7.79
CA ILE A 103 -21.39 24.79 9.14
C ILE A 103 -22.12 25.68 10.15
N PRO A 104 -22.77 25.13 11.19
CA PRO A 104 -23.47 25.92 12.19
C PRO A 104 -22.53 26.92 12.90
N ALA A 105 -23.03 28.13 13.18
CA ALA A 105 -22.25 29.19 13.83
C ALA A 105 -21.66 28.76 15.19
N LYS A 106 -22.38 27.94 15.95
CA LYS A 106 -21.90 27.36 17.22
C LYS A 106 -20.65 26.49 17.00
N VAL A 107 -20.68 25.62 15.98
CA VAL A 107 -19.55 24.75 15.61
C VAL A 107 -18.35 25.59 15.20
N ARG A 108 -18.56 26.66 14.42
CA ARG A 108 -17.50 27.61 14.04
C ARG A 108 -16.90 28.34 15.24
N ALA A 109 -17.72 28.77 16.19
CA ALA A 109 -17.25 29.43 17.40
C ALA A 109 -16.40 28.48 18.27
N GLU A 110 -16.83 27.23 18.40
CA GLU A 110 -16.08 26.19 19.12
C GLU A 110 -14.75 25.86 18.42
N ALA A 111 -14.75 25.79 17.08
CA ALA A 111 -13.52 25.62 16.29
C ALA A 111 -12.55 26.81 16.43
N ALA A 112 -13.07 28.04 16.46
CA ALA A 112 -12.28 29.25 16.68
C ALA A 112 -11.64 29.30 18.08
N GLN A 113 -12.27 28.68 19.08
CA GLN A 113 -11.67 28.51 20.42
C GLN A 113 -10.56 27.45 20.42
N ALA A 114 -10.73 26.37 19.66
CA ALA A 114 -9.75 25.28 19.59
C ALA A 114 -8.50 25.63 18.76
N ALA A 115 -8.65 26.36 17.66
CA ALA A 115 -7.56 26.70 16.73
C ALA A 115 -6.29 27.30 17.40
N PRO A 116 -6.37 28.35 18.23
CA PRO A 116 -5.17 28.93 18.86
C PRO A 116 -4.50 27.99 19.87
N LEU A 117 -5.22 27.00 20.40
CA LEU A 117 -4.67 26.04 21.35
C LEU A 117 -3.63 25.11 20.69
N PHE A 118 -3.77 24.79 19.41
CA PHE A 118 -2.77 23.99 18.69
C PHE A 118 -1.41 24.71 18.62
N ALA A 119 -1.42 25.99 18.26
CA ALA A 119 -0.19 26.79 18.22
C ALA A 119 0.42 27.01 19.62
N ALA A 120 -0.42 27.17 20.65
CA ALA A 120 0.04 27.28 22.04
C ALA A 120 0.63 25.96 22.57
N ALA A 121 -0.04 24.83 22.31
CA ALA A 121 0.45 23.50 22.67
C ALA A 121 1.75 23.16 21.94
N ALA A 122 1.89 23.56 20.66
CA ALA A 122 3.12 23.43 19.89
C ALA A 122 4.30 24.16 20.56
N ARG A 123 4.05 25.32 21.18
CA ARG A 123 5.05 26.09 21.96
C ARG A 123 5.28 25.56 23.38
N GLY A 124 4.54 24.54 23.83
CA GLY A 124 4.74 23.91 25.14
C GLY A 124 3.81 24.37 26.25
N ASP A 125 2.71 25.05 25.91
CA ASP A 125 1.68 25.38 26.90
C ASP A 125 0.90 24.13 27.33
N ALA A 126 1.19 23.63 28.54
CA ALA A 126 0.52 22.48 29.13
C ALA A 126 -0.99 22.72 29.38
N GLY A 127 -1.39 23.97 29.64
CA GLY A 127 -2.80 24.34 29.80
C GLY A 127 -3.54 24.28 28.47
N ALA A 128 -2.90 24.69 27.37
CA ALA A 128 -3.46 24.54 26.03
C ALA A 128 -3.62 23.06 25.63
N LEU A 129 -2.62 22.23 25.93
CA LEU A 129 -2.70 20.78 25.72
C LEU A 129 -3.87 20.15 26.47
N HIS A 130 -4.05 20.51 27.75
CA HIS A 130 -5.18 20.01 28.54
C HIS A 130 -6.53 20.44 27.96
N LYS A 131 -6.66 21.69 27.51
CA LYS A 131 -7.89 22.19 26.87
C LYS A 131 -8.18 21.52 25.53
N LEU A 132 -7.16 21.14 24.76
CA LEU A 132 -7.34 20.40 23.49
C LEU A 132 -8.00 19.03 23.69
N ALA A 133 -7.77 18.37 24.82
CA ALA A 133 -8.34 17.05 25.12
C ALA A 133 -9.88 17.03 24.99
N ALA A 134 -10.56 18.12 25.37
CA ALA A 134 -12.01 18.25 25.29
C ALA A 134 -12.56 18.24 23.85
N TYR A 135 -11.72 18.52 22.85
CA TYR A 135 -12.12 18.56 21.45
C TYR A 135 -11.84 17.24 20.70
N LYS A 136 -11.19 16.25 21.34
CA LYS A 136 -10.68 15.04 20.66
C LYS A 136 -11.75 14.32 19.83
N GLU A 137 -12.92 14.09 20.41
CA GLU A 137 -14.04 13.37 19.76
C GLU A 137 -14.65 14.16 18.59
N ARG A 138 -14.45 15.48 18.57
CA ARG A 138 -15.01 16.36 17.54
C ARG A 138 -14.13 16.47 16.30
N LEU A 139 -12.87 16.07 16.39
CA LEU A 139 -11.93 16.18 15.26
C LEU A 139 -12.30 15.26 14.10
N SER A 140 -13.11 14.23 14.32
CA SER A 140 -13.67 13.37 13.28
C SER A 140 -15.01 13.85 12.71
N ASP A 141 -15.64 14.88 13.31
CA ASP A 141 -16.84 15.51 12.77
C ASP A 141 -16.45 16.42 11.59
N PRO A 142 -16.90 16.14 10.35
CA PRO A 142 -16.51 16.92 9.17
C PRO A 142 -16.82 18.42 9.31
N ALA A 143 -17.90 18.79 9.99
CA ALA A 143 -18.28 20.19 10.19
C ALA A 143 -17.31 20.92 11.12
N PHE A 144 -16.99 20.31 12.26
CA PHE A 144 -16.03 20.86 13.21
C PHE A 144 -14.60 20.87 12.63
N ALA A 145 -14.18 19.78 12.01
CA ALA A 145 -12.84 19.63 11.43
C ALA A 145 -12.60 20.66 10.31
N THR A 146 -13.57 20.85 9.42
CA THR A 146 -13.50 21.86 8.35
C THR A 146 -13.39 23.26 8.93
N ALA A 147 -14.28 23.64 9.88
CA ALA A 147 -14.20 24.94 10.52
C ALA A 147 -12.89 25.16 11.28
N LEU A 148 -12.37 24.13 11.95
CA LEU A 148 -11.10 24.19 12.66
C LEU A 148 -9.93 24.47 11.70
N LEU A 149 -9.87 23.76 10.58
CA LEU A 149 -8.79 23.94 9.62
C LEU A 149 -8.91 25.22 8.80
N GLU A 150 -10.13 25.73 8.57
CA GLU A 150 -10.31 27.09 8.06
C GLU A 150 -9.75 28.15 9.02
N GLN A 151 -9.92 27.95 10.33
CA GLN A 151 -9.39 28.87 11.36
C GLN A 151 -7.87 28.77 11.51
N ILE A 152 -7.30 27.56 11.43
CA ILE A 152 -5.84 27.37 11.48
C ILE A 152 -5.20 27.88 10.19
N GLY A 153 -5.77 27.54 9.03
CA GLY A 153 -5.24 27.87 7.72
C GLY A 153 -4.02 27.00 7.31
N PRO A 154 -3.72 26.88 6.00
CA PRO A 154 -2.68 25.98 5.52
C PRO A 154 -1.27 26.34 6.00
N GLN A 155 -0.94 27.63 6.07
CA GLN A 155 0.37 28.08 6.54
C GLN A 155 0.58 27.72 8.01
N ALA A 156 -0.35 28.08 8.90
CA ALA A 156 -0.17 27.82 10.32
C ALA A 156 -0.16 26.30 10.62
N LEU A 157 -0.96 25.52 9.89
CA LEU A 157 -0.97 24.06 9.97
C LEU A 157 0.44 23.47 9.80
N LEU A 158 1.20 23.97 8.82
CA LEU A 158 2.56 23.47 8.55
C LEU A 158 3.64 24.10 9.44
N THR A 159 3.38 25.23 10.09
CA THR A 159 4.31 25.83 11.08
C THR A 159 4.31 25.12 12.43
N ILE A 160 3.20 24.46 12.80
CA ILE A 160 3.05 23.76 14.08
C ILE A 160 4.12 22.67 14.27
N PRO A 161 4.33 21.74 13.32
CA PRO A 161 5.41 20.75 13.42
C PRO A 161 6.81 21.37 13.54
N ALA A 162 7.08 22.49 12.87
CA ALA A 162 8.38 23.17 12.94
C ALA A 162 8.65 23.77 14.34
N ALA A 163 7.63 24.37 14.97
CA ALA A 163 7.72 24.84 16.35
C ALA A 163 7.95 23.70 17.34
N MET A 164 7.32 22.54 17.11
CA MET A 164 7.53 21.33 17.92
C MET A 164 8.94 20.75 17.75
N GLY A 165 9.45 20.66 16.52
CA GLY A 165 10.82 20.22 16.24
C GLY A 165 11.87 21.14 16.89
N THR A 166 11.58 22.43 16.99
CA THR A 166 12.44 23.40 17.70
C THR A 166 12.56 23.07 19.18
N ARG A 167 11.44 22.73 19.83
CA ARG A 167 11.44 22.31 21.24
C ARG A 167 12.21 21.01 21.44
N VAL A 168 12.07 20.08 20.51
CA VAL A 168 12.85 18.83 20.53
C VAL A 168 14.34 19.13 20.39
N ARG A 169 14.75 20.02 19.48
CA ARG A 169 16.16 20.45 19.35
C ARG A 169 16.68 21.06 20.66
N LYS A 170 15.96 22.03 21.23
CA LYS A 170 16.33 22.66 22.52
C LYS A 170 16.46 21.64 23.65
N ALA A 171 15.64 20.58 23.65
CA ALA A 171 15.72 19.50 24.62
C ALA A 171 16.96 18.60 24.38
N LEU A 172 17.19 18.18 23.12
CA LEU A 172 18.36 17.39 22.73
C LEU A 172 19.68 18.11 23.04
N ASP A 173 19.73 19.43 22.86
CA ASP A 173 20.91 20.27 23.14
C ASP A 173 21.17 20.40 24.65
N ALA A 174 20.13 20.25 25.49
CA ALA A 174 20.26 20.27 26.94
C ALA A 174 20.63 18.90 27.52
N ASP A 175 19.87 17.86 27.16
CA ASP A 175 20.08 16.47 27.56
C ASP A 175 19.26 15.53 26.65
N ARG A 176 19.91 14.53 26.04
CA ARG A 176 19.29 13.59 25.08
C ARG A 176 18.04 12.91 25.63
N ASP A 177 18.01 12.58 26.92
CA ASP A 177 16.90 11.84 27.53
C ASP A 177 15.64 12.71 27.73
N THR A 178 15.77 14.04 27.58
CA THR A 178 14.65 14.97 27.80
C THR A 178 13.73 15.16 26.59
N ALA A 179 14.13 14.67 25.41
CA ALA A 179 13.36 14.81 24.17
C ALA A 179 12.16 13.85 24.10
N GLU A 180 12.24 12.67 24.71
CA GLU A 180 11.22 11.62 24.57
C GLU A 180 9.84 12.00 25.14
N PRO A 181 9.71 12.58 26.35
CA PRO A 181 8.43 13.09 26.84
C PRO A 181 7.82 14.16 25.93
N ILE A 182 8.65 15.04 25.35
CA ILE A 182 8.20 16.10 24.42
C ILE A 182 7.66 15.48 23.14
N ARG A 183 8.36 14.50 22.56
CA ARG A 183 7.91 13.77 21.36
C ARG A 183 6.59 13.06 21.58
N ARG A 184 6.35 12.47 22.76
CA ARG A 184 5.06 11.86 23.11
C ARG A 184 3.92 12.88 23.12
N GLN A 185 4.11 14.03 23.77
CA GLN A 185 3.12 15.11 23.76
C GLN A 185 2.86 15.66 22.36
N ASN A 186 3.92 15.83 21.56
CA ASN A 186 3.80 16.28 20.18
C ASN A 186 2.98 15.28 19.34
N ARG A 187 3.16 13.97 19.55
CA ARG A 187 2.39 12.92 18.85
C ARG A 187 0.90 13.06 19.13
N ASP A 188 0.50 13.34 20.36
CA ASP A 188 -0.92 13.54 20.70
C ASP A 188 -1.52 14.71 19.91
N VAL A 189 -0.86 15.87 19.90
CA VAL A 189 -1.34 17.06 19.20
C VAL A 189 -1.32 16.87 17.66
N LEU A 190 -0.27 16.28 17.11
CA LEU A 190 -0.18 16.04 15.66
C LEU A 190 -1.18 14.97 15.20
N SER A 191 -1.48 13.97 16.03
CA SER A 191 -2.52 12.98 15.71
C SER A 191 -3.91 13.62 15.63
N MET A 192 -4.20 14.57 16.54
CA MET A 192 -5.43 15.36 16.51
C MET A 192 -5.56 16.18 15.21
N LEU A 193 -4.47 16.83 14.79
CA LEU A 193 -4.43 17.55 13.50
C LEU A 193 -4.62 16.62 12.32
N SER A 194 -4.04 15.42 12.36
CA SER A 194 -4.17 14.44 11.28
C SER A 194 -5.61 13.93 11.15
N THR A 195 -6.29 13.67 12.27
CA THR A 195 -7.70 13.30 12.29
C THR A 195 -8.58 14.41 11.71
N ALA A 196 -8.37 15.66 12.14
CA ALA A 196 -9.09 16.81 11.58
C ALA A 196 -8.81 17.01 10.08
N LEU A 197 -7.55 16.86 9.65
CA LEU A 197 -7.17 17.02 8.24
C LEU A 197 -7.80 15.96 7.35
N ALA A 198 -7.80 14.70 7.78
CA ALA A 198 -8.47 13.64 7.05
C ALA A 198 -9.97 13.87 6.94
N ALA A 199 -10.65 14.20 8.05
CA ALA A 199 -12.09 14.45 8.06
C ALA A 199 -12.48 15.66 7.19
N ALA A 200 -11.70 16.73 7.26
CA ALA A 200 -11.98 17.96 6.51
C ALA A 200 -11.62 17.87 5.02
N THR A 201 -10.77 16.93 4.60
CA THR A 201 -10.37 16.77 3.19
C THR A 201 -11.07 15.59 2.50
N ASP A 202 -12.10 15.04 3.13
CA ASP A 202 -12.94 14.01 2.55
C ASP A 202 -14.06 14.63 1.70
N ALA A 203 -13.83 14.70 0.39
CA ALA A 203 -14.77 15.25 -0.59
C ALA A 203 -16.08 14.43 -0.70
N THR A 204 -16.18 13.26 -0.07
CA THR A 204 -17.44 12.49 0.01
C THR A 204 -18.38 12.98 1.10
N LYS A 205 -17.92 13.89 1.98
CA LYS A 205 -18.72 14.47 3.07
C LYS A 205 -19.34 15.79 2.66
N ASP A 206 -20.52 16.07 3.21
CA ASP A 206 -21.26 17.32 2.97
C ASP A 206 -20.43 18.56 3.35
N THR A 207 -19.66 18.48 4.42
CA THR A 207 -18.70 19.53 4.79
C THR A 207 -17.26 19.06 4.59
N HIS A 208 -16.55 19.75 3.71
CA HIS A 208 -15.13 19.54 3.45
C HIS A 208 -14.46 20.85 3.00
N LEU A 209 -13.13 20.87 3.01
CA LEU A 209 -12.30 21.98 2.52
C LEU A 209 -12.25 21.95 0.98
N GLY A 210 -12.48 23.12 0.38
CA GLY A 210 -12.49 23.28 -1.08
C GLY A 210 -11.11 23.32 -1.74
N ARG A 211 -11.10 23.47 -3.07
CA ARG A 211 -9.86 23.51 -3.88
C ARG A 211 -8.91 24.61 -3.48
N ARG A 212 -9.40 25.76 -3.03
CA ARG A 212 -8.55 26.90 -2.68
C ARG A 212 -7.67 26.57 -1.50
N PHE A 213 -8.24 25.95 -0.46
CA PHE A 213 -7.46 25.46 0.67
C PHE A 213 -6.40 24.46 0.21
N MET A 214 -6.77 23.49 -0.64
CA MET A 214 -5.82 22.49 -1.15
C MET A 214 -4.72 23.08 -2.02
N LYS A 215 -5.04 24.06 -2.87
CA LYS A 215 -4.06 24.79 -3.70
C LYS A 215 -3.08 25.56 -2.83
N GLU A 216 -3.57 26.21 -1.78
CA GLU A 216 -2.75 26.94 -0.83
C GLU A 216 -1.92 25.99 0.04
N LEU A 217 -2.47 24.86 0.50
CA LEU A 217 -1.74 23.81 1.20
C LEU A 217 -0.61 23.25 0.33
N LYS A 218 -0.86 23.02 -0.96
CA LYS A 218 0.17 22.64 -1.92
C LYS A 218 1.27 23.70 -2.05
N ARG A 219 0.89 24.97 -2.17
CA ARG A 219 1.85 26.08 -2.24
C ARG A 219 2.73 26.13 -0.98
N GLN A 220 2.11 26.08 0.20
CA GLN A 220 2.80 26.11 1.49
C GLN A 220 3.62 24.84 1.76
N GLY A 221 3.19 23.69 1.24
CA GLY A 221 3.96 22.45 1.30
C GLY A 221 5.32 22.56 0.61
N ARG A 222 5.40 23.31 -0.49
CA ARG A 222 6.64 23.51 -1.24
C ARG A 222 7.52 24.63 -0.69
N THR A 223 7.05 25.43 0.27
CA THR A 223 7.83 26.54 0.84
C THR A 223 8.65 26.12 2.05
N GLU A 224 9.81 26.72 2.22
CA GLU A 224 10.62 26.61 3.43
C GLU A 224 9.94 27.33 4.60
N ILE A 225 9.86 26.64 5.74
CA ILE A 225 9.25 27.14 6.97
C ILE A 225 10.38 27.38 7.98
N PRO A 226 10.54 28.62 8.47
CA PRO A 226 11.58 28.93 9.46
C PRO A 226 11.26 28.27 10.80
N ALA A 227 12.28 27.65 11.38
CA ALA A 227 12.24 27.15 12.75
C ALA A 227 12.37 28.35 13.73
N PRO A 228 11.39 28.57 14.62
CA PRO A 228 11.42 29.70 15.56
C PRO A 228 12.67 29.69 16.43
N ASP A 229 13.33 30.84 16.60
CA ASP A 229 14.53 31.02 17.44
C ASP A 229 15.75 30.15 17.08
N MET A 230 15.81 29.58 15.87
CA MET A 230 16.86 28.62 15.46
C MET A 230 17.82 29.17 14.39
N GLY A 231 18.03 30.49 14.35
CA GLY A 231 19.16 31.09 13.62
C GLY A 231 19.24 30.79 12.12
N GLY A 232 18.09 30.72 11.43
CA GLY A 232 18.03 30.50 9.98
C GLY A 232 17.78 29.05 9.55
N LEU A 233 17.63 28.11 10.50
CA LEU A 233 17.15 26.76 10.21
C LEU A 233 15.74 26.81 9.60
N THR A 234 15.55 26.12 8.49
CA THR A 234 14.24 25.95 7.83
C THR A 234 13.97 24.48 7.55
N ASN A 235 12.70 24.13 7.44
CA ASN A 235 12.26 22.87 6.87
C ASN A 235 11.15 23.13 5.85
N ALA A 236 11.15 22.41 4.74
CA ALA A 236 10.06 22.46 3.80
C ALA A 236 8.70 22.08 4.43
N GLY A 237 7.63 22.75 4.01
CA GLY A 237 6.29 22.51 4.52
C GLY A 237 5.78 21.08 4.33
N TYR A 238 6.19 20.39 3.27
CA TYR A 238 5.84 18.98 3.05
C TYR A 238 6.53 18.04 4.03
N TRP A 239 7.71 18.42 4.54
CA TRP A 239 8.29 17.70 5.67
C TRP A 239 7.41 17.83 6.92
N SER A 240 6.91 19.05 7.22
CA SER A 240 5.98 19.28 8.33
C SER A 240 4.67 18.52 8.16
N LEU A 241 4.10 18.50 6.94
CA LEU A 241 2.91 17.71 6.65
C LEU A 241 3.17 16.22 6.90
N GLY A 242 4.32 15.70 6.49
CA GLY A 242 4.73 14.32 6.76
C GLY A 242 4.71 13.97 8.26
N GLN A 243 5.01 14.92 9.15
CA GLN A 243 4.93 14.70 10.61
C GLN A 243 3.49 14.57 11.11
N ILE A 244 2.57 15.36 10.54
CA ILE A 244 1.13 15.24 10.83
C ILE A 244 0.63 13.86 10.37
N LEU A 245 1.03 13.43 9.17
CA LEU A 245 0.70 12.11 8.64
C LEU A 245 1.25 10.98 9.53
N ALA A 246 2.54 11.03 9.87
CA ALA A 246 3.22 10.03 10.70
C ALA A 246 2.64 9.91 12.13
N ALA A 247 2.02 10.96 12.66
CA ALA A 247 1.41 10.93 13.99
C ALA A 247 0.12 10.09 14.05
N ALA A 248 -0.55 9.83 12.91
CA ALA A 248 -1.74 9.00 12.83
C ALA A 248 -1.70 8.09 11.57
N PRO A 249 -0.84 7.06 11.56
CA PRO A 249 -0.55 6.26 10.35
C PRO A 249 -1.73 5.43 9.84
N LYS A 250 -2.79 5.27 10.65
CA LYS A 250 -4.02 4.53 10.30
C LYS A 250 -5.18 5.45 9.91
N GLN A 251 -4.95 6.75 9.84
CA GLN A 251 -6.00 7.71 9.57
C GLN A 251 -6.52 7.55 8.13
N ALA A 252 -7.85 7.54 7.98
CA ALA A 252 -8.49 7.32 6.69
C ALA A 252 -8.58 8.61 5.86
N TYR A 253 -7.49 9.00 5.20
CA TYR A 253 -7.49 10.10 4.22
C TYR A 253 -8.30 9.71 2.97
N SER A 254 -8.76 10.71 2.20
CA SER A 254 -9.52 10.48 0.97
C SER A 254 -8.61 10.20 -0.23
N GLU A 255 -9.16 9.54 -1.26
CA GLU A 255 -8.47 9.37 -2.55
C GLU A 255 -8.13 10.72 -3.20
N TRP A 256 -9.00 11.72 -3.03
CA TRP A 256 -8.76 13.06 -3.53
C TRP A 256 -7.55 13.73 -2.87
N PHE A 257 -7.36 13.54 -1.55
CA PHE A 257 -6.17 14.00 -0.85
C PHE A 257 -4.91 13.30 -1.39
N MET A 258 -4.95 11.98 -1.61
CA MET A 258 -3.83 11.21 -2.18
C MET A 258 -3.46 11.71 -3.57
N LYS A 259 -4.45 11.92 -4.44
CA LYS A 259 -4.23 12.38 -5.81
C LYS A 259 -3.73 13.83 -5.87
N THR A 260 -4.21 14.69 -4.97
CA THR A 260 -3.92 16.13 -5.02
C THR A 260 -2.66 16.51 -4.25
N ILE A 261 -2.61 16.16 -2.96
CA ILE A 261 -1.52 16.52 -2.05
C ILE A 261 -0.46 15.43 -2.04
N GLY A 262 -0.87 14.16 -1.92
CA GLY A 262 0.06 13.03 -1.87
C GLY A 262 0.96 12.95 -3.10
N GLN A 263 0.39 12.95 -4.30
CA GLN A 263 1.19 12.96 -5.53
C GLN A 263 2.05 14.23 -5.68
N ASP A 264 1.60 15.38 -5.18
CA ASP A 264 2.41 16.61 -5.25
C ASP A 264 3.59 16.60 -4.30
N MET A 265 3.41 15.98 -3.13
CA MET A 265 4.47 15.74 -2.16
C MET A 265 5.55 14.81 -2.74
N ILE A 266 5.17 13.77 -3.49
CA ILE A 266 6.13 12.93 -4.23
C ILE A 266 6.84 13.74 -5.34
N ARG A 267 6.09 14.56 -6.10
CA ARG A 267 6.69 15.44 -7.14
C ARG A 267 7.71 16.39 -6.54
N TRP A 268 7.39 17.01 -5.42
CA TRP A 268 8.30 17.91 -4.73
C TRP A 268 9.56 17.19 -4.27
N ASP A 269 9.44 16.00 -3.67
CA ASP A 269 10.60 15.22 -3.23
C ASP A 269 11.50 14.84 -4.41
N ARG A 270 10.91 14.45 -5.55
CA ARG A 270 11.64 14.21 -6.79
C ARG A 270 12.34 15.46 -7.31
N ASP A 271 11.61 16.56 -7.42
CA ASP A 271 12.15 17.81 -7.95
C ASP A 271 13.32 18.30 -7.05
N TYR A 272 13.21 18.12 -5.73
CA TYR A 272 14.27 18.40 -4.76
C TYR A 272 15.52 17.52 -4.99
N LEU A 273 15.35 16.20 -5.10
CA LEU A 273 16.47 15.28 -5.35
C LEU A 273 17.14 15.52 -6.70
N LYS A 274 16.37 15.88 -7.73
CA LYS A 274 16.93 16.22 -9.04
C LYS A 274 17.86 17.43 -8.97
N GLU A 275 17.54 18.41 -8.12
CA GLU A 275 18.34 19.62 -7.94
C GLU A 275 19.53 19.40 -6.99
N HIS A 276 19.35 18.64 -5.91
CA HIS A 276 20.31 18.54 -4.79
C HIS A 276 21.08 17.19 -4.73
N ARG A 277 20.75 16.22 -5.60
CA ARG A 277 21.26 14.84 -5.70
C ARG A 277 20.97 13.93 -4.52
N GLU A 278 21.07 14.43 -3.30
CA GLU A 278 20.69 13.70 -2.09
C GLU A 278 19.90 14.61 -1.16
N ARG A 279 19.02 13.98 -0.38
CA ARG A 279 18.30 14.62 0.70
C ARG A 279 18.68 13.97 2.02
N PHE A 280 19.26 14.75 2.91
CA PHE A 280 19.48 14.31 4.28
C PHE A 280 18.13 14.14 4.98
N LEU A 281 17.84 12.93 5.48
CA LEU A 281 16.78 12.73 6.44
C LEU A 281 17.26 13.33 7.78
N PRO A 282 16.50 14.26 8.39
CA PRO A 282 16.91 14.89 9.66
C PRO A 282 17.17 13.82 10.72
N LYS A 283 18.33 13.88 11.37
CA LYS A 283 18.69 12.98 12.49
C LYS A 283 18.85 13.80 13.75
N ASP A 284 18.61 13.18 14.90
CA ASP A 284 18.78 13.86 16.19
C ASP A 284 20.20 14.37 16.42
N THR A 285 21.20 13.65 15.88
CA THR A 285 22.61 14.00 15.93
C THR A 285 23.00 15.17 15.04
N ASP A 286 22.15 15.57 14.10
CA ASP A 286 22.50 16.60 13.11
C ASP A 286 22.09 17.99 13.60
N VAL A 287 23.06 18.75 14.09
CA VAL A 287 22.85 20.10 14.64
C VAL A 287 22.40 21.11 13.57
N TYR A 288 22.59 20.79 12.29
CA TYR A 288 22.22 21.65 11.15
C TYR A 288 20.84 21.33 10.58
N ASN A 289 20.11 20.40 11.18
CA ASN A 289 18.76 20.04 10.77
C ASN A 289 17.78 20.15 11.94
N LEU A 290 16.54 20.51 11.64
CA LEU A 290 15.48 20.47 12.64
C LEU A 290 15.03 19.02 12.84
N PRO A 291 15.11 18.47 14.06
CA PRO A 291 14.76 17.08 14.33
C PRO A 291 13.26 16.88 14.18
N ALA A 292 12.85 15.64 13.93
CA ALA A 292 11.44 15.29 13.88
C ALA A 292 10.73 15.71 15.19
N PRO A 293 9.51 16.29 15.15
CA PRO A 293 8.77 16.64 16.35
C PRO A 293 8.29 15.43 17.15
N ILE A 294 8.22 14.25 16.53
CA ILE A 294 7.78 12.99 17.12
C ILE A 294 8.85 11.92 16.97
N ASP A 295 8.84 10.89 17.81
CA ASP A 295 9.72 9.74 17.61
C ASP A 295 9.18 8.90 16.44
N THR A 296 9.82 9.06 15.29
CA THR A 296 9.51 8.35 14.05
C THR A 296 10.56 7.30 13.75
N ARG A 297 11.35 6.82 14.75
CA ARG A 297 12.31 5.70 14.62
C ARG A 297 11.88 4.83 13.45
N PRO A 298 12.66 4.78 12.36
CA PRO A 298 12.18 4.61 10.99
C PRO A 298 11.53 3.25 10.76
N PHE A 299 10.37 3.02 11.37
CA PHE A 299 9.69 1.73 11.58
C PHE A 299 10.43 0.79 12.55
N GLN A 300 9.69 -0.17 13.13
CA GLN A 300 10.09 -0.93 14.33
C GLN A 300 11.49 -1.55 14.21
N GLY A 301 12.39 -1.27 15.15
CA GLY A 301 13.68 -1.97 15.27
C GLY A 301 14.91 -1.24 14.74
N SER A 302 14.81 0.02 14.31
CA SER A 302 15.98 0.85 14.01
C SER A 302 16.58 1.52 15.26
N ASP A 303 17.91 1.49 15.35
CA ASP A 303 18.70 2.14 16.41
C ASP A 303 18.85 3.67 16.19
N ALA A 304 18.47 4.18 15.01
CA ALA A 304 18.56 5.60 14.68
C ALA A 304 17.31 6.37 15.12
N ILE A 305 17.42 7.13 16.22
CA ILE A 305 16.35 7.97 16.75
C ILE A 305 16.17 9.22 15.87
N GLY A 306 14.90 9.55 15.56
CA GLY A 306 14.51 10.85 15.03
C GLY A 306 14.54 11.05 13.52
N ALA A 307 14.85 10.01 12.74
CA ALA A 307 14.71 10.05 11.28
C ALA A 307 13.23 10.05 10.88
N ALA A 308 12.78 11.07 10.15
CA ALA A 308 11.43 11.12 9.61
C ALA A 308 11.46 11.28 8.09
N ASP A 309 10.96 10.26 7.39
CA ASP A 309 10.73 10.32 5.97
C ASP A 309 9.25 10.68 5.71
N PRO A 310 8.98 11.88 5.19
CA PRO A 310 7.62 12.33 4.98
C PRO A 310 6.93 11.52 3.84
N ILE A 311 7.67 10.95 2.89
CA ILE A 311 7.12 10.07 1.85
C ILE A 311 6.78 8.71 2.44
N ALA A 312 7.61 8.14 3.33
CA ALA A 312 7.30 6.88 4.01
C ALA A 312 6.02 6.96 4.87
N ALA A 313 5.81 8.10 5.54
CA ALA A 313 4.57 8.38 6.27
C ALA A 313 3.34 8.43 5.35
N LEU A 314 3.47 9.07 4.18
CA LEU A 314 2.44 9.11 3.16
C LEU A 314 2.12 7.70 2.62
N MET A 315 3.15 6.88 2.34
CA MET A 315 2.98 5.50 1.88
C MET A 315 2.27 4.63 2.93
N THR A 316 2.64 4.79 4.21
CA THR A 316 2.00 4.05 5.31
C THR A 316 0.50 4.34 5.38
N ILE A 317 0.09 5.60 5.25
CA ILE A 317 -1.33 5.97 5.20
C ILE A 317 -2.00 5.40 3.94
N ALA A 318 -1.36 5.54 2.79
CA ALA A 318 -1.90 5.05 1.52
C ALA A 318 -2.15 3.54 1.56
N GLY A 319 -1.21 2.76 2.11
CA GLY A 319 -1.29 1.30 2.23
C GLY A 319 -2.40 0.76 3.14
N THR A 320 -3.18 1.63 3.80
CA THR A 320 -4.33 1.20 4.62
C THR A 320 -5.59 0.90 3.80
N SER A 321 -5.63 1.25 2.51
CA SER A 321 -6.75 0.94 1.59
C SER A 321 -6.23 0.81 0.16
N ARG A 322 -6.85 -0.09 -0.61
CA ARG A 322 -6.52 -0.29 -2.03
C ARG A 322 -6.74 0.99 -2.81
N GLU A 323 -7.90 1.61 -2.66
CA GLU A 323 -8.34 2.77 -3.42
C GLU A 323 -7.43 3.98 -3.16
N ARG A 324 -7.04 4.19 -1.89
CA ARG A 324 -6.05 5.22 -1.52
C ARG A 324 -4.69 4.96 -2.16
N ALA A 325 -4.20 3.73 -2.08
CA ALA A 325 -2.89 3.37 -2.60
C ALA A 325 -2.86 3.48 -4.13
N GLN A 326 -3.91 3.03 -4.82
CA GLN A 326 -4.09 3.20 -6.27
C GLN A 326 -4.12 4.69 -6.64
N ALA A 327 -4.91 5.51 -5.94
CA ALA A 327 -4.96 6.96 -6.19
C ALA A 327 -3.59 7.65 -6.02
N LEU A 328 -2.76 7.19 -5.09
CA LEU A 328 -1.41 7.71 -4.89
C LEU A 328 -0.43 7.25 -5.98
N LEU A 329 -0.45 5.96 -6.33
CA LEU A 329 0.53 5.30 -7.21
C LEU A 329 0.17 5.30 -8.70
N ASP A 330 -1.00 5.86 -9.06
CA ASP A 330 -1.53 5.87 -10.43
C ASP A 330 -0.58 6.46 -11.49
N SER A 331 0.29 7.39 -11.08
CA SER A 331 1.25 8.04 -11.99
C SER A 331 2.51 7.19 -12.17
N ARG A 332 2.68 6.61 -13.37
CA ARG A 332 3.90 5.85 -13.74
C ARG A 332 5.19 6.63 -13.50
N ASP A 333 5.22 7.91 -13.83
CA ASP A 333 6.38 8.78 -13.63
C ASP A 333 6.77 8.92 -12.14
N LEU A 334 5.79 9.05 -11.26
CA LEU A 334 6.03 9.07 -9.81
C LEU A 334 6.38 7.70 -9.26
N LEU A 335 5.73 6.64 -9.75
CA LEU A 335 6.07 5.27 -9.37
C LEU A 335 7.50 4.91 -9.79
N LYS A 336 7.92 5.35 -10.99
CA LYS A 336 9.29 5.21 -11.47
C LYS A 336 10.27 5.90 -10.52
N TYR A 337 10.02 7.17 -10.22
CA TYR A 337 10.82 7.91 -9.23
C TYR A 337 10.96 7.14 -7.89
N LEU A 338 9.86 6.60 -7.35
CA LEU A 338 9.87 5.86 -6.08
C LEU A 338 10.67 4.55 -6.16
N LEU A 339 10.62 3.83 -7.28
CA LEU A 339 11.24 2.52 -7.48
C LEU A 339 12.68 2.58 -8.04
N SER A 340 13.10 3.68 -8.67
CA SER A 340 14.44 3.87 -9.22
C SER A 340 15.21 4.97 -8.50
N ASP A 341 14.78 6.22 -8.65
CA ASP A 341 15.61 7.38 -8.36
C ASP A 341 15.71 7.66 -6.85
N ARG A 342 14.67 7.31 -6.09
CA ARG A 342 14.58 7.52 -4.63
C ARG A 342 15.29 6.44 -3.80
N ARG A 343 15.91 5.43 -4.43
CA ARG A 343 16.60 4.32 -3.74
C ARG A 343 17.58 4.76 -2.66
N PRO A 344 18.45 5.77 -2.85
CA PRO A 344 19.35 6.24 -1.79
C PRO A 344 18.60 6.74 -0.54
N GLN A 345 17.43 7.38 -0.71
CA GLN A 345 16.64 7.87 0.43
C GLN A 345 15.94 6.73 1.17
N TRP A 346 15.52 5.68 0.44
CA TRP A 346 15.01 4.47 1.07
C TRP A 346 16.07 3.78 1.92
N GLU A 347 17.31 3.69 1.45
CA GLU A 347 18.42 3.11 2.21
C GLU A 347 18.67 3.83 3.55
N MET A 348 18.48 5.16 3.59
CA MET A 348 18.61 5.95 4.82
C MET A 348 17.46 5.73 5.82
N GLY A 349 16.34 5.18 5.36
CA GLY A 349 15.13 4.96 6.14
C GLY A 349 14.79 3.48 6.29
N ASP A 350 13.67 3.07 5.69
CA ASP A 350 13.02 1.76 5.87
C ASP A 350 13.30 0.78 4.72
N ARG A 351 14.27 1.13 3.86
CA ARG A 351 14.59 0.42 2.61
C ARG A 351 13.37 0.20 1.72
N GLY A 352 12.33 1.04 1.84
CA GLY A 352 11.10 0.99 1.08
C GLY A 352 10.00 0.08 1.63
N GLU A 353 10.09 -0.42 2.87
CA GLU A 353 9.02 -1.26 3.46
C GLU A 353 7.63 -0.59 3.38
N SER A 354 7.54 0.70 3.69
CA SER A 354 6.30 1.47 3.57
C SER A 354 5.80 1.57 2.11
N LEU A 355 6.70 1.73 1.15
CA LEU A 355 6.38 1.66 -0.28
C LEU A 355 5.86 0.28 -0.66
N GLY A 356 6.52 -0.79 -0.19
CA GLY A 356 6.09 -2.18 -0.39
C GLY A 356 4.67 -2.42 0.12
N ALA A 357 4.33 -1.94 1.31
CA ALA A 357 2.99 -2.04 1.87
C ALA A 357 1.94 -1.28 1.04
N ALA A 358 2.28 -0.08 0.55
CA ALA A 358 1.41 0.68 -0.35
C ALA A 358 1.24 -0.03 -1.71
N MET A 359 2.31 -0.60 -2.27
CA MET A 359 2.26 -1.41 -3.49
C MET A 359 1.39 -2.64 -3.29
N GLU A 360 1.53 -3.39 -2.20
CA GLU A 360 0.69 -4.57 -1.95
C GLU A 360 -0.78 -4.17 -1.86
N ALA A 361 -1.10 -3.08 -1.15
CA ALA A 361 -2.47 -2.60 -1.09
C ALA A 361 -3.03 -2.22 -2.48
N ALA A 362 -2.22 -1.57 -3.33
CA ALA A 362 -2.67 -1.06 -4.63
C ALA A 362 -2.72 -2.13 -5.74
N MET A 363 -1.81 -3.10 -5.68
CA MET A 363 -1.50 -4.02 -6.80
C MET A 363 -2.03 -5.42 -6.56
N LYS A 364 -2.47 -5.75 -5.34
CA LYS A 364 -3.04 -7.06 -5.03
C LYS A 364 -4.53 -7.10 -5.38
N GLY A 365 -4.86 -7.81 -6.44
CA GLY A 365 -6.23 -8.12 -6.82
C GLY A 365 -6.40 -8.37 -8.31
N ALA A 366 -7.54 -8.97 -8.66
CA ALA A 366 -7.89 -9.26 -10.05
C ALA A 366 -8.47 -8.06 -10.82
N ASP A 367 -8.63 -6.89 -10.18
CA ASP A 367 -9.11 -5.69 -10.86
C ASP A 367 -8.08 -5.11 -11.82
N ALA A 368 -8.56 -4.39 -12.84
CA ALA A 368 -7.72 -3.90 -13.94
C ALA A 368 -6.64 -2.91 -13.47
N ASP A 369 -6.93 -2.10 -12.43
CA ASP A 369 -5.96 -1.13 -11.91
C ASP A 369 -4.86 -1.81 -11.10
N SER A 370 -5.21 -2.79 -10.26
CA SER A 370 -4.24 -3.63 -9.55
C SER A 370 -3.27 -4.31 -10.53
N LYS A 371 -3.81 -4.98 -11.56
CA LYS A 371 -2.99 -5.64 -12.58
C LYS A 371 -2.13 -4.66 -13.38
N ARG A 372 -2.70 -3.52 -13.80
CA ARG A 372 -1.96 -2.47 -14.53
C ARG A 372 -0.78 -1.96 -13.69
N LEU A 373 -0.99 -1.68 -12.41
CA LEU A 373 0.05 -1.19 -11.52
C LEU A 373 1.10 -2.27 -11.23
N ALA A 374 0.71 -3.54 -11.07
CA ALA A 374 1.63 -4.66 -10.89
C ALA A 374 2.56 -4.84 -12.10
N VAL A 375 2.03 -4.84 -13.32
CA VAL A 375 2.82 -4.90 -14.56
C VAL A 375 3.72 -3.68 -14.71
N THR A 376 3.19 -2.49 -14.44
CA THR A 376 3.95 -1.22 -14.50
C THR A 376 5.15 -1.24 -13.54
N ALA A 377 4.93 -1.67 -12.29
CA ALA A 377 5.98 -1.82 -11.30
C ALA A 377 7.01 -2.87 -11.70
N GLY A 378 6.55 -4.02 -12.24
CA GLY A 378 7.42 -5.07 -12.75
C GLY A 378 8.36 -4.58 -13.86
N GLN A 379 7.84 -3.85 -14.85
CA GLN A 379 8.67 -3.25 -15.91
C GLN A 379 9.70 -2.26 -15.37
N ILE A 380 9.30 -1.39 -14.43
CA ILE A 380 10.22 -0.41 -13.83
C ILE A 380 11.32 -1.13 -13.06
N LEU A 381 10.96 -2.13 -12.25
CA LEU A 381 11.93 -2.92 -11.49
C LEU A 381 12.86 -3.71 -12.42
N ALA A 382 12.34 -4.30 -13.50
CA ALA A 382 13.15 -4.97 -14.51
C ALA A 382 14.17 -4.00 -15.16
N ASP A 383 13.76 -2.77 -15.49
CA ASP A 383 14.66 -1.74 -16.00
C ASP A 383 15.74 -1.33 -15.00
N VAL A 384 15.44 -1.41 -13.69
CA VAL A 384 16.41 -1.15 -12.63
C VAL A 384 17.33 -2.34 -12.41
N VAL A 385 16.87 -3.58 -12.54
CA VAL A 385 17.69 -4.77 -12.32
C VAL A 385 18.61 -5.05 -13.51
N LYS A 386 18.12 -4.90 -14.74
CA LYS A 386 18.85 -5.24 -15.99
C LYS A 386 20.30 -4.71 -16.04
N PRO A 387 20.61 -3.45 -15.69
CA PRO A 387 21.98 -2.92 -15.77
C PRO A 387 22.96 -3.59 -14.80
N HIS A 388 22.46 -4.22 -13.73
CA HIS A 388 23.27 -4.88 -12.71
C HIS A 388 23.49 -6.36 -13.01
N VAL A 389 22.92 -6.90 -14.07
CA VAL A 389 22.97 -8.33 -14.37
C VAL A 389 23.82 -8.56 -15.61
N SER A 390 24.79 -9.47 -15.50
CA SER A 390 25.58 -9.95 -16.63
C SER A 390 25.93 -11.42 -16.47
N PHE A 391 26.51 -12.02 -17.51
CA PHE A 391 27.11 -13.35 -17.44
C PHE A 391 28.62 -13.23 -17.63
N ASN A 392 29.38 -14.04 -16.88
CA ASN A 392 30.83 -14.14 -17.05
C ASN A 392 31.20 -15.08 -18.22
N ASP A 393 32.49 -15.21 -18.51
CA ASP A 393 32.99 -16.05 -19.62
C ASP A 393 32.68 -17.55 -19.43
N ALA A 394 32.39 -17.99 -18.19
CA ALA A 394 31.95 -19.34 -17.87
C ALA A 394 30.43 -19.53 -18.03
N GLY A 395 29.69 -18.48 -18.42
CA GLY A 395 28.24 -18.50 -18.54
C GLY A 395 27.51 -18.44 -17.19
N GLU A 396 28.18 -18.03 -16.12
CA GLU A 396 27.59 -17.89 -14.79
C GLU A 396 27.04 -16.47 -14.60
N LEU A 397 25.88 -16.35 -13.93
CA LEU A 397 25.26 -15.06 -13.65
C LEU A 397 26.08 -14.27 -12.62
N GLU A 398 26.43 -13.04 -12.96
CA GLU A 398 27.03 -12.06 -12.06
C GLU A 398 26.05 -10.91 -11.81
N ILE A 399 25.82 -10.59 -10.53
CA ILE A 399 25.11 -9.38 -10.11
C ILE A 399 26.14 -8.34 -9.70
N LYS A 400 26.31 -7.31 -10.51
CA LYS A 400 27.19 -6.17 -10.26
C LYS A 400 26.57 -5.24 -9.22
N ASP A 401 27.35 -4.89 -8.20
CA ASP A 401 26.97 -3.99 -7.13
C ASP A 401 25.61 -4.34 -6.49
N PRO A 402 25.44 -5.54 -5.92
CA PRO A 402 24.17 -5.98 -5.34
C PRO A 402 23.64 -5.04 -4.25
N SER A 403 24.53 -4.26 -3.62
CA SER A 403 24.17 -3.19 -2.68
C SER A 403 23.27 -2.12 -3.28
N GLU A 404 23.39 -1.80 -4.58
CA GLU A 404 22.50 -0.85 -5.27
C GLU A 404 21.06 -1.39 -5.37
N LEU A 405 20.92 -2.70 -5.55
CA LEU A 405 19.61 -3.36 -5.51
C LEU A 405 19.07 -3.40 -4.08
N ASP A 406 19.94 -3.66 -3.09
CA ASP A 406 19.57 -3.75 -1.68
C ASP A 406 19.12 -2.43 -1.05
N ARG A 407 19.35 -1.27 -1.69
CA ARG A 407 18.81 0.03 -1.25
C ARG A 407 17.28 0.06 -1.16
N LEU A 408 16.60 -0.80 -1.91
CA LEU A 408 15.14 -0.97 -1.90
C LEU A 408 14.71 -2.35 -1.40
N SER A 409 15.54 -3.05 -0.61
CA SER A 409 15.25 -4.43 -0.22
C SER A 409 13.95 -4.60 0.57
N GLY A 410 13.42 -3.54 1.20
CA GLY A 410 12.20 -3.56 1.99
C GLY A 410 10.94 -3.89 1.18
N ILE A 411 10.94 -3.74 -0.15
CA ILE A 411 9.77 -4.08 -0.99
C ILE A 411 9.69 -5.57 -1.33
N ARG A 412 10.76 -6.37 -1.13
CA ARG A 412 10.86 -7.72 -1.72
C ARG A 412 9.77 -8.68 -1.22
N ASP A 413 9.44 -8.69 0.07
CA ASP A 413 8.34 -9.51 0.61
C ASP A 413 7.00 -9.12 -0.05
N ASN A 414 6.65 -7.82 -0.03
CA ASN A 414 5.41 -7.34 -0.63
C ASN A 414 5.35 -7.61 -2.14
N MET A 415 6.45 -7.41 -2.87
CA MET A 415 6.50 -7.69 -4.30
C MET A 415 6.33 -9.19 -4.60
N GLY A 416 6.92 -10.07 -3.77
CA GLY A 416 6.68 -11.51 -3.86
C GLY A 416 5.20 -11.87 -3.67
N ARG A 417 4.50 -11.23 -2.73
CA ARG A 417 3.05 -11.42 -2.52
C ARG A 417 2.20 -10.85 -3.64
N ILE A 418 2.59 -9.71 -4.23
CA ILE A 418 1.91 -9.13 -5.40
C ILE A 418 2.02 -10.10 -6.58
N LEU A 419 3.23 -10.56 -6.92
CA LEU A 419 3.44 -11.51 -8.01
C LEU A 419 2.74 -12.85 -7.76
N ALA A 420 2.74 -13.34 -6.51
CA ALA A 420 1.99 -14.54 -6.16
C ALA A 420 0.49 -14.42 -6.42
N GLU A 421 -0.11 -13.24 -6.19
CA GLU A 421 -1.52 -12.99 -6.54
C GLU A 421 -1.77 -13.09 -8.06
N HIS A 422 -0.76 -12.75 -8.87
CA HIS A 422 -0.80 -12.78 -10.32
C HIS A 422 -0.20 -14.07 -10.93
N THR A 423 -0.12 -15.16 -10.16
CA THR A 423 0.51 -16.42 -10.63
C THR A 423 -0.11 -16.93 -11.93
N ASP A 424 -1.43 -16.94 -12.06
CA ASP A 424 -2.12 -17.37 -13.31
C ASP A 424 -1.71 -16.50 -14.52
N ASP A 425 -1.59 -15.18 -14.32
CA ASP A 425 -1.13 -14.25 -15.36
C ASP A 425 0.33 -14.50 -15.76
N ILE A 426 1.19 -14.82 -14.78
CA ILE A 426 2.61 -15.13 -14.97
C ILE A 426 2.78 -16.45 -15.74
N VAL A 427 2.08 -17.52 -15.31
CA VAL A 427 2.08 -18.82 -16.00
C VAL A 427 1.59 -18.66 -17.44
N SER A 428 0.51 -17.90 -17.64
CA SER A 428 -0.01 -17.56 -18.97
C SER A 428 1.01 -16.79 -19.82
N SER A 429 1.79 -15.89 -19.21
CA SER A 429 2.85 -15.14 -19.89
C SER A 429 3.98 -16.04 -20.40
N TYR A 430 4.49 -16.96 -19.58
CA TYR A 430 5.52 -17.91 -20.01
C TYR A 430 5.04 -18.89 -21.08
N TYR A 431 3.74 -19.19 -21.10
CA TYR A 431 3.13 -20.04 -22.13
C TYR A 431 2.98 -19.30 -23.46
N LYS A 432 2.42 -18.08 -23.43
CA LYS A 432 2.12 -17.30 -24.64
C LYS A 432 3.31 -16.48 -25.15
N ASN A 433 4.36 -16.36 -24.35
CA ASN A 433 5.53 -15.53 -24.61
C ASN A 433 5.14 -14.09 -24.97
N TYR A 434 4.42 -13.42 -24.07
CA TYR A 434 3.95 -12.06 -24.31
C TYR A 434 5.11 -11.08 -24.50
N ALA A 435 5.05 -10.31 -25.58
CA ALA A 435 6.00 -9.22 -25.81
C ALA A 435 5.81 -8.11 -24.75
N ARG A 436 6.91 -7.47 -24.37
CA ARG A 436 6.86 -6.29 -23.50
C ARG A 436 6.05 -5.17 -24.17
N ALA A 437 4.91 -4.84 -23.58
CA ALA A 437 4.07 -3.71 -23.99
C ALA A 437 4.79 -2.38 -23.78
N LYS A 438 4.47 -1.36 -24.59
CA LYS A 438 4.95 0.00 -24.31
C LYS A 438 4.24 0.56 -23.08
N ASP A 439 4.84 1.59 -22.50
CA ASP A 439 4.34 2.27 -21.30
C ASP A 439 2.86 2.65 -21.43
N GLY A 440 2.02 2.07 -20.55
CA GLY A 440 0.58 2.37 -20.48
C GLY A 440 -0.29 1.67 -21.54
N GLU A 441 0.28 0.84 -22.40
CA GLU A 441 -0.50 0.01 -23.33
C GLU A 441 -1.18 -1.14 -22.58
N LEU A 442 -2.47 -1.30 -22.83
CA LEU A 442 -3.27 -2.43 -22.34
C LEU A 442 -3.41 -3.42 -23.50
N THR A 443 -2.51 -4.39 -23.56
CA THR A 443 -2.39 -5.34 -24.68
C THR A 443 -3.29 -6.56 -24.53
N GLY A 444 -3.72 -6.87 -23.30
CA GLY A 444 -4.59 -8.00 -23.00
C GLY A 444 -6.06 -7.60 -22.89
N ILE A 445 -6.95 -8.60 -22.89
CA ILE A 445 -8.37 -8.43 -22.59
C ILE A 445 -8.82 -9.52 -21.60
N VAL A 446 -9.39 -9.13 -20.47
CA VAL A 446 -10.11 -10.03 -19.54
C VAL A 446 -11.51 -9.48 -19.33
N ASN A 447 -12.52 -10.32 -19.52
CA ASN A 447 -13.94 -9.94 -19.39
C ASN A 447 -14.32 -8.70 -20.21
N GLY A 448 -13.74 -8.55 -21.41
CA GLY A 448 -13.99 -7.43 -22.32
C GLY A 448 -13.34 -6.10 -21.91
N ARG A 449 -12.51 -6.08 -20.86
CA ARG A 449 -11.76 -4.89 -20.44
C ARG A 449 -10.28 -5.02 -20.82
N PRO A 450 -9.68 -3.98 -21.42
CA PRO A 450 -8.25 -3.97 -21.66
C PRO A 450 -7.48 -4.06 -20.34
N ILE A 451 -6.44 -4.90 -20.29
CA ILE A 451 -5.55 -5.08 -19.14
C ILE A 451 -4.09 -5.04 -19.58
N ALA A 452 -3.20 -4.72 -18.65
CA ALA A 452 -1.76 -4.90 -18.86
C ALA A 452 -1.41 -6.39 -18.80
N GLU A 453 -0.38 -6.82 -19.52
CA GLU A 453 0.14 -8.19 -19.50
C GLU A 453 1.62 -8.19 -19.09
N PHE A 454 2.02 -9.19 -18.31
CA PHE A 454 3.42 -9.38 -17.95
C PHE A 454 4.21 -9.92 -19.15
N SER A 455 5.49 -9.56 -19.27
CA SER A 455 6.42 -10.16 -20.24
C SER A 455 7.41 -11.09 -19.52
N PRO A 456 7.79 -12.24 -20.10
CA PRO A 456 8.74 -13.16 -19.46
C PRO A 456 10.06 -12.49 -19.05
N PRO A 457 10.73 -11.70 -19.91
CA PRO A 457 12.01 -11.07 -19.53
C PRO A 457 11.88 -10.08 -18.38
N ASP A 458 10.77 -9.34 -18.28
CA ASP A 458 10.55 -8.43 -17.15
C ASP A 458 10.28 -9.23 -15.86
N ILE A 459 9.49 -10.31 -15.93
CA ILE A 459 9.22 -11.17 -14.78
C ILE A 459 10.55 -11.75 -14.25
N ASP A 460 11.38 -12.32 -15.12
CA ASP A 460 12.60 -13.01 -14.73
C ASP A 460 13.62 -12.09 -14.06
N LEU A 461 13.76 -10.86 -14.57
CA LEU A 461 14.59 -9.83 -13.94
C LEU A 461 14.05 -9.43 -12.55
N VAL A 462 12.73 -9.34 -12.39
CA VAL A 462 12.13 -9.03 -11.09
C VAL A 462 12.30 -10.22 -10.13
N LEU A 463 12.16 -11.45 -10.60
CA LEU A 463 12.38 -12.66 -9.80
C LEU A 463 13.81 -12.72 -9.27
N LEU A 464 14.83 -12.33 -10.04
CA LEU A 464 16.23 -12.25 -9.57
C LEU A 464 16.43 -11.34 -8.34
N ASP A 465 15.65 -10.26 -8.22
CA ASP A 465 15.75 -9.36 -7.07
C ASP A 465 14.85 -9.82 -5.92
N VAL A 466 13.60 -10.15 -6.21
CA VAL A 466 12.61 -10.55 -5.20
C VAL A 466 12.98 -11.87 -4.54
N ALA A 467 13.43 -12.86 -5.33
CA ALA A 467 13.80 -14.17 -4.81
C ALA A 467 15.09 -14.14 -3.98
N ALA A 468 15.81 -13.02 -3.90
CA ALA A 468 16.92 -12.87 -2.95
C ALA A 468 16.45 -12.81 -1.49
N ASP A 469 15.22 -12.33 -1.26
CA ASP A 469 14.58 -12.30 0.05
C ASP A 469 13.83 -13.62 0.33
N GLU A 470 13.96 -14.15 1.54
CA GLU A 470 13.32 -15.42 1.91
C GLU A 470 11.79 -15.33 1.93
N LYS A 471 11.23 -14.24 2.46
CA LYS A 471 9.77 -14.09 2.53
C LYS A 471 9.18 -13.84 1.16
N GLY A 472 9.83 -13.01 0.34
CA GLY A 472 9.47 -12.80 -1.06
C GLY A 472 9.46 -14.09 -1.87
N TYR A 473 10.54 -14.88 -1.76
CA TYR A 473 10.64 -16.20 -2.39
C TYR A 473 9.55 -17.18 -1.91
N GLN A 474 9.32 -17.28 -0.60
CA GLN A 474 8.29 -18.16 -0.05
C GLN A 474 6.89 -17.78 -0.54
N ALA A 475 6.56 -16.48 -0.61
CA ALA A 475 5.27 -16.02 -1.13
C ALA A 475 5.06 -16.47 -2.59
N LEU A 476 6.07 -16.31 -3.44
CA LEU A 476 6.07 -16.77 -4.83
C LEU A 476 5.91 -18.28 -4.94
N LEU A 477 6.71 -19.03 -4.18
CA LEU A 477 6.71 -20.50 -4.19
C LEU A 477 5.36 -21.06 -3.73
N PHE A 478 4.81 -20.51 -2.65
CA PHE A 478 3.48 -20.87 -2.15
C PHE A 478 2.38 -20.51 -3.15
N GLY A 479 2.49 -19.37 -3.82
CA GLY A 479 1.58 -18.98 -4.90
C GLY A 479 1.58 -20.00 -6.03
N GLN A 480 2.77 -20.35 -6.54
CA GLN A 480 2.95 -21.31 -7.63
C GLN A 480 2.44 -22.71 -7.26
N ILE A 481 2.74 -23.20 -6.05
CA ILE A 481 2.25 -24.50 -5.56
C ILE A 481 0.73 -24.50 -5.45
N ALA A 482 0.13 -23.43 -4.91
CA ALA A 482 -1.32 -23.34 -4.77
C ALA A 482 -2.05 -23.27 -6.11
N HIS A 483 -1.53 -22.49 -7.06
CA HIS A 483 -2.07 -22.40 -8.41
C HIS A 483 -2.03 -23.77 -9.11
N MET A 484 -0.85 -24.40 -9.18
CA MET A 484 -0.67 -25.72 -9.78
C MET A 484 -1.61 -26.76 -9.14
N ARG A 485 -1.66 -26.79 -7.80
CA ARG A 485 -2.51 -27.73 -7.05
C ARG A 485 -3.99 -27.56 -7.39
N GLY A 486 -4.48 -26.32 -7.33
CA GLY A 486 -5.88 -26.03 -7.61
C GLY A 486 -6.28 -26.37 -9.04
N ARG A 487 -5.41 -26.09 -10.02
CA ARG A 487 -5.65 -26.38 -11.44
C ARG A 487 -5.58 -27.88 -11.76
N ILE A 488 -4.70 -28.64 -11.10
CA ILE A 488 -4.68 -30.11 -11.17
C ILE A 488 -5.99 -30.70 -10.63
N ASP A 489 -6.44 -30.28 -9.44
CA ASP A 489 -7.71 -30.74 -8.88
C ASP A 489 -8.88 -30.40 -9.82
N GLN A 490 -8.91 -29.18 -10.37
CA GLN A 490 -9.93 -28.76 -11.34
C GLN A 490 -9.94 -29.65 -12.59
N ALA A 491 -8.76 -29.95 -13.16
CA ALA A 491 -8.65 -30.77 -14.38
C ALA A 491 -9.07 -32.23 -14.14
N ILE A 492 -8.65 -32.83 -13.03
CA ILE A 492 -9.03 -34.20 -12.65
C ILE A 492 -10.53 -34.29 -12.35
N ALA A 493 -11.06 -33.31 -11.61
CA ALA A 493 -12.49 -33.17 -11.32
C ALA A 493 -13.34 -33.06 -12.59
N ALA A 494 -12.82 -32.39 -13.63
CA ALA A 494 -13.46 -32.23 -14.93
C ALA A 494 -13.24 -33.43 -15.87
N HIS A 495 -12.39 -34.39 -15.51
CA HIS A 495 -11.89 -35.45 -16.40
C HIS A 495 -11.28 -34.91 -17.71
N ASP A 496 -10.63 -33.75 -17.66
CA ASP A 496 -10.00 -33.11 -18.82
C ASP A 496 -8.49 -33.37 -18.83
N ASN A 497 -8.10 -34.45 -19.51
CA ASN A 497 -6.70 -34.85 -19.63
C ASN A 497 -5.85 -33.84 -20.43
N THR A 498 -6.46 -33.09 -21.35
CA THR A 498 -5.74 -32.08 -22.13
C THR A 498 -5.41 -30.88 -21.24
N PHE A 499 -6.41 -30.42 -20.48
CA PHE A 499 -6.20 -29.37 -19.50
C PHE A 499 -5.20 -29.79 -18.42
N LEU A 500 -5.29 -31.03 -17.91
CA LEU A 500 -4.33 -31.56 -16.93
C LEU A 500 -2.89 -31.53 -17.45
N GLN A 501 -2.66 -31.98 -18.68
CA GLN A 501 -1.34 -31.95 -19.31
C GLN A 501 -0.81 -30.53 -19.52
N ASN A 502 -1.68 -29.60 -19.90
CA ASN A 502 -1.32 -28.19 -20.04
C ASN A 502 -0.93 -27.56 -18.70
N VAL A 503 -1.65 -27.87 -17.62
CA VAL A 503 -1.30 -27.42 -16.25
C VAL A 503 0.06 -27.96 -15.85
N ILE A 504 0.27 -29.27 -15.93
CA ILE A 504 1.56 -29.89 -15.58
C ILE A 504 2.70 -29.25 -16.38
N THR A 505 2.50 -29.04 -17.69
CA THR A 505 3.51 -28.44 -18.56
C THR A 505 3.82 -26.99 -18.19
N ASN A 506 2.80 -26.13 -18.11
CA ASN A 506 2.98 -24.70 -17.96
C ASN A 506 3.40 -24.32 -16.54
N ASP A 507 2.80 -24.95 -15.53
CA ASP A 507 3.14 -24.68 -14.14
C ASP A 507 4.51 -25.24 -13.74
N SER A 508 4.92 -26.40 -14.28
CA SER A 508 6.28 -26.90 -14.05
C SER A 508 7.32 -26.01 -14.70
N LYS A 509 7.00 -25.45 -15.87
CA LYS A 509 7.85 -24.46 -16.56
C LYS A 509 8.02 -23.19 -15.72
N ALA A 510 6.92 -22.60 -15.25
CA ALA A 510 6.97 -21.41 -14.37
C ALA A 510 7.69 -21.69 -13.04
N LEU A 511 7.51 -22.89 -12.47
CA LEU A 511 8.26 -23.32 -11.29
C LEU A 511 9.76 -23.38 -11.58
N GLY A 512 10.17 -23.89 -12.76
CA GLY A 512 11.55 -23.90 -13.21
C GLY A 512 12.19 -22.50 -13.24
N HIS A 513 11.48 -21.53 -13.81
CA HIS A 513 11.87 -20.11 -13.80
C HIS A 513 12.10 -19.59 -12.37
N LEU A 514 11.16 -19.85 -11.45
CA LEU A 514 11.26 -19.41 -10.05
C LEU A 514 12.43 -20.05 -9.29
N LEU A 515 12.65 -21.36 -9.47
CA LEU A 515 13.74 -22.09 -8.79
C LEU A 515 15.10 -21.61 -9.29
N GLU A 516 15.26 -21.46 -10.62
CA GLU A 516 16.51 -20.96 -11.18
C GLU A 516 16.76 -19.49 -10.78
N ALA A 517 15.71 -18.66 -10.72
CA ALA A 517 15.82 -17.29 -10.21
C ALA A 517 16.35 -17.24 -8.79
N ARG A 518 15.83 -18.07 -7.89
CA ARG A 518 16.28 -18.13 -6.49
C ARG A 518 17.73 -18.57 -6.39
N LYS A 519 18.10 -19.63 -7.11
CA LYS A 519 19.48 -20.15 -7.17
C LYS A 519 20.44 -19.05 -7.64
N LEU A 520 20.17 -18.45 -8.80
CA LEU A 520 21.03 -17.43 -9.38
C LEU A 520 21.05 -16.13 -8.56
N ALA A 521 19.93 -15.74 -7.93
CA ALA A 521 19.88 -14.58 -7.04
C ALA A 521 20.77 -14.71 -5.80
N LEU A 522 20.92 -15.92 -5.27
CA LEU A 522 21.77 -16.21 -4.10
C LEU A 522 23.23 -16.40 -4.49
N VAL A 523 23.50 -17.16 -5.55
CA VAL A 523 24.85 -17.35 -6.09
C VAL A 523 25.45 -16.01 -6.51
N GLY A 524 24.70 -15.17 -7.23
CA GLY A 524 25.11 -13.83 -7.62
C GLY A 524 25.36 -12.87 -6.44
N ARG A 525 24.95 -13.25 -5.22
CA ARG A 525 25.22 -12.52 -3.96
C ARG A 525 26.25 -13.25 -3.07
N GLY A 526 27.01 -14.18 -3.63
CA GLY A 526 28.10 -14.89 -2.96
C GLY A 526 27.65 -15.93 -1.92
N LYS A 527 26.40 -16.39 -1.98
CA LYS A 527 25.92 -17.51 -1.16
C LYS A 527 26.08 -18.82 -1.91
N GLU A 528 26.33 -19.89 -1.17
CA GLU A 528 26.39 -21.25 -1.72
C GLU A 528 25.06 -21.64 -2.39
N ALA A 529 25.14 -22.24 -3.58
CA ALA A 529 23.96 -22.69 -4.33
C ALA A 529 23.09 -23.66 -3.50
N ASP A 530 23.71 -24.53 -2.70
CA ASP A 530 23.01 -25.53 -1.87
C ASP A 530 22.10 -24.90 -0.79
N ALA A 531 22.35 -23.64 -0.40
CA ALA A 531 21.49 -22.91 0.53
C ALA A 531 20.20 -22.39 -0.14
N ALA A 532 20.18 -22.27 -1.47
CA ALA A 532 19.01 -21.84 -2.25
C ALA A 532 17.90 -22.88 -2.29
N ASP A 533 18.27 -24.16 -2.19
CA ASP A 533 17.42 -25.26 -2.67
C ASP A 533 16.67 -26.01 -1.55
N SER A 534 17.01 -25.74 -0.28
CA SER A 534 16.49 -26.55 0.83
C SER A 534 15.00 -26.31 1.13
N ALA A 535 14.47 -25.12 0.81
CA ALA A 535 13.09 -24.76 1.14
C ALA A 535 12.06 -25.56 0.32
N PHE A 536 12.21 -25.58 -1.01
CA PHE A 536 11.31 -26.33 -1.89
C PHE A 536 11.39 -27.84 -1.63
N LYS A 537 12.61 -28.38 -1.49
CA LYS A 537 12.83 -29.80 -1.19
C LYS A 537 12.16 -30.21 0.13
N LYS A 538 12.30 -29.41 1.19
CA LYS A 538 11.62 -29.67 2.47
C LYS A 538 10.10 -29.69 2.34
N MET A 539 9.50 -28.86 1.46
CA MET A 539 8.05 -28.87 1.25
C MET A 539 7.59 -30.16 0.55
N VAL A 540 8.35 -30.62 -0.45
CA VAL A 540 8.12 -31.91 -1.11
C VAL A 540 8.29 -33.06 -0.10
N GLU A 541 9.35 -33.04 0.70
CA GLU A 541 9.60 -34.04 1.77
C GLU A 541 8.46 -34.09 2.80
N ASN A 542 7.94 -32.93 3.19
CA ASN A 542 6.80 -32.81 4.11
C ASN A 542 5.46 -33.21 3.45
N GLY A 543 5.47 -33.55 2.16
CA GLY A 543 4.29 -34.02 1.44
C GLY A 543 3.26 -32.92 1.20
N ILE A 544 3.67 -31.67 0.98
CA ILE A 544 2.73 -30.57 0.70
C ILE A 544 1.81 -30.89 -0.49
N GLY A 545 2.33 -31.57 -1.51
CA GLY A 545 1.56 -31.99 -2.67
C GLY A 545 0.49 -33.04 -2.32
N LEU A 546 0.57 -33.72 -1.17
CA LEU A 546 -0.40 -34.73 -0.75
C LEU A 546 -1.63 -34.14 -0.03
N VAL A 547 -1.62 -32.84 0.25
CA VAL A 547 -2.70 -32.14 0.96
C VAL A 547 -3.85 -31.83 0.00
N PRO A 548 -5.04 -32.44 0.15
CA PRO A 548 -6.18 -32.18 -0.73
C PRO A 548 -6.73 -30.76 -0.56
N VAL A 549 -7.16 -30.13 -1.65
CA VAL A 549 -7.86 -28.84 -1.55
C VAL A 549 -9.21 -29.00 -0.83
N PRO A 550 -9.70 -27.97 -0.12
CA PRO A 550 -10.99 -28.02 0.54
C PRO A 550 -12.12 -28.44 -0.41
N PHE A 551 -13.03 -29.28 0.08
CA PHE A 551 -14.24 -29.69 -0.64
C PHE A 551 -14.02 -30.50 -1.95
N ALA A 552 -12.78 -30.88 -2.29
CA ALA A 552 -12.48 -31.68 -3.49
C ALA A 552 -13.36 -32.96 -3.61
N GLY A 553 -13.55 -33.67 -2.49
CA GLY A 553 -14.40 -34.88 -2.43
C GLY A 553 -15.91 -34.67 -2.63
N GLN A 554 -16.38 -33.42 -2.79
CA GLN A 554 -17.80 -33.10 -3.00
C GLN A 554 -18.21 -33.03 -4.48
N VAL A 555 -17.25 -33.08 -5.41
CA VAL A 555 -17.50 -32.91 -6.87
C VAL A 555 -18.28 -34.05 -7.50
N GLY A 556 -18.15 -35.28 -6.99
CA GLY A 556 -18.57 -36.53 -7.65
C GLY A 556 -20.08 -36.71 -7.93
N LYS A 557 -20.91 -35.65 -7.87
CA LYS A 557 -22.37 -35.73 -8.05
C LYS A 557 -23.02 -34.70 -9.00
N VAL A 558 -22.34 -33.62 -9.45
CA VAL A 558 -23.07 -32.46 -10.04
C VAL A 558 -22.43 -31.78 -11.29
N GLY A 559 -21.29 -32.24 -11.80
CA GLY A 559 -20.75 -31.79 -13.11
C GLY A 559 -19.86 -30.53 -13.10
N LEU A 560 -19.37 -30.15 -14.29
CA LEU A 560 -18.22 -29.23 -14.54
C LEU A 560 -18.23 -27.90 -13.75
N LYS A 561 -19.38 -27.24 -13.60
CA LYS A 561 -19.47 -25.93 -12.91
C LYS A 561 -19.05 -25.98 -11.43
N VAL A 562 -19.15 -27.14 -10.79
CA VAL A 562 -18.75 -27.31 -9.39
C VAL A 562 -17.23 -27.34 -9.23
N ALA A 563 -16.50 -27.86 -10.23
CA ALA A 563 -15.03 -27.89 -10.20
C ALA A 563 -14.44 -26.46 -10.24
N ASP A 564 -14.95 -25.62 -11.15
CA ASP A 564 -14.57 -24.20 -11.23
C ASP A 564 -14.82 -23.48 -9.91
N THR A 565 -16.00 -23.70 -9.31
CA THR A 565 -16.39 -23.08 -8.05
C THR A 565 -15.48 -23.51 -6.90
N ILE A 566 -14.99 -24.76 -6.86
CA ILE A 566 -14.07 -25.22 -5.81
C ILE A 566 -12.70 -24.56 -5.97
N TYR A 567 -12.17 -24.54 -7.19
CA TYR A 567 -10.92 -23.85 -7.48
C TYR A 567 -11.01 -22.38 -7.08
N GLU A 568 -12.04 -21.66 -7.55
CA GLU A 568 -12.29 -20.27 -7.22
C GLU A 568 -12.40 -20.07 -5.70
N ASN A 569 -13.11 -20.95 -4.98
CA ASN A 569 -13.21 -20.87 -3.53
C ASN A 569 -11.91 -21.16 -2.78
N PHE A 570 -11.04 -22.02 -3.33
CA PHE A 570 -9.74 -22.33 -2.74
C PHE A 570 -8.79 -21.13 -2.83
N VAL A 571 -8.81 -20.43 -3.97
CA VAL A 571 -7.91 -19.29 -4.24
C VAL A 571 -8.57 -17.93 -3.99
N LYS A 572 -9.83 -17.89 -3.53
CA LYS A 572 -10.62 -16.66 -3.34
C LYS A 572 -9.94 -15.57 -2.51
N ASP A 573 -9.07 -15.96 -1.59
CA ASP A 573 -8.35 -15.05 -0.68
C ASP A 573 -6.89 -14.79 -1.13
N GLY A 574 -6.52 -15.27 -2.31
CA GLY A 574 -5.22 -15.16 -2.97
C GLY A 574 -4.37 -16.43 -2.91
N TYR A 575 -3.53 -16.65 -3.93
CA TYR A 575 -2.69 -17.85 -4.05
C TYR A 575 -1.69 -18.00 -2.90
N ALA A 576 -1.08 -16.91 -2.43
CA ALA A 576 -0.13 -16.97 -1.31
C ALA A 576 -0.81 -17.48 -0.01
N LYS A 577 -2.07 -17.10 0.25
CA LYS A 577 -2.81 -17.62 1.41
C LYS A 577 -3.22 -19.07 1.23
N ALA A 578 -3.64 -19.45 0.03
CA ALA A 578 -3.94 -20.84 -0.31
C ALA A 578 -2.70 -21.74 -0.14
N GLY A 579 -1.52 -21.27 -0.53
CA GLY A 579 -0.26 -21.98 -0.31
C GLY A 579 0.13 -22.07 1.16
N ASN A 580 -0.02 -20.98 1.94
CA ASN A 580 0.17 -21.02 3.40
C ASN A 580 -0.76 -22.06 4.07
N TRP A 581 -2.01 -22.15 3.62
CA TRP A 581 -2.94 -23.17 4.10
C TRP A 581 -2.44 -24.59 3.80
N LEU A 582 -1.91 -24.85 2.60
CA LEU A 582 -1.32 -26.16 2.25
C LEU A 582 -0.16 -26.51 3.18
N VAL A 583 0.75 -25.56 3.44
CA VAL A 583 1.90 -25.74 4.35
C VAL A 583 1.45 -26.09 5.77
N GLU A 584 0.47 -25.34 6.30
CA GLU A 584 -0.08 -25.57 7.64
C GLU A 584 -0.65 -27.00 7.77
N LYS A 585 -1.36 -27.47 6.76
CA LYS A 585 -1.92 -28.84 6.76
C LYS A 585 -0.88 -29.92 6.52
N ALA A 586 0.16 -29.64 5.74
CA ALA A 586 1.28 -30.56 5.54
C ALA A 586 2.09 -30.78 6.83
N GLY A 587 2.29 -29.72 7.63
CA GLY A 587 2.98 -29.79 8.93
C GLY A 587 2.33 -30.70 9.97
N HIS A 588 1.07 -31.09 9.76
CA HIS A 588 0.35 -32.07 10.59
C HIS A 588 0.34 -33.50 10.00
N ALA A 589 0.85 -33.68 8.78
CA ALA A 589 0.82 -34.92 8.01
C ALA A 589 2.21 -35.54 7.74
N GLY A 590 3.27 -34.72 7.67
CA GLY A 590 4.55 -35.06 7.00
C GLY A 590 5.49 -36.07 7.68
N GLY A 591 5.18 -36.64 8.85
CA GLY A 591 6.09 -37.56 9.52
C GLY A 591 6.09 -39.00 8.99
N LYS A 592 5.10 -39.38 8.16
CA LYS A 592 4.80 -40.81 7.96
C LYS A 592 4.74 -41.30 6.52
N THR A 593 4.61 -40.50 5.46
CA THR A 593 4.28 -41.03 4.12
C THR A 593 5.38 -40.96 3.07
N ALA A 594 6.25 -39.94 3.07
CA ALA A 594 7.24 -39.79 2.00
C ALA A 594 8.45 -40.74 2.16
N LYS A 595 8.64 -41.67 1.22
CA LYS A 595 9.93 -42.35 1.02
C LYS A 595 10.88 -41.38 0.31
N GLY A 596 12.08 -41.18 0.87
CA GLY A 596 13.34 -41.06 0.11
C GLY A 596 13.39 -40.14 -1.10
N PHE A 597 12.93 -38.89 -1.00
CA PHE A 597 13.65 -37.84 -1.71
C PHE A 597 14.98 -37.71 -0.97
N GLY A 598 16.05 -38.30 -1.52
CA GLY A 598 17.37 -38.16 -0.89
C GLY A 598 17.73 -36.68 -0.84
N THR A 599 18.43 -36.25 0.21
CA THR A 599 18.97 -34.89 0.34
C THR A 599 19.88 -34.46 -0.84
N ALA A 600 20.20 -35.38 -1.76
CA ALA A 600 21.02 -35.19 -2.95
C ALA A 600 20.22 -35.10 -4.28
N ALA A 601 18.89 -35.08 -4.27
CA ALA A 601 18.11 -34.98 -5.51
C ALA A 601 17.99 -33.52 -6.00
N SER A 602 18.08 -33.34 -7.32
CA SER A 602 18.05 -32.03 -7.98
C SER A 602 16.66 -31.40 -7.94
N ASP A 603 16.58 -30.08 -8.14
CA ASP A 603 15.33 -29.31 -8.14
C ASP A 603 14.30 -29.81 -9.16
N GLN A 604 14.79 -30.27 -10.30
CA GLN A 604 13.93 -30.83 -11.35
C GLN A 604 13.26 -32.13 -10.88
N LYS A 605 13.98 -32.98 -10.13
CA LYS A 605 13.39 -34.18 -9.52
C LYS A 605 12.40 -33.81 -8.41
N ALA A 606 12.65 -32.72 -7.67
CA ALA A 606 11.72 -32.24 -6.66
C ALA A 606 10.42 -31.74 -7.30
N ALA A 607 10.50 -31.08 -8.47
CA ALA A 607 9.33 -30.65 -9.24
C ALA A 607 8.50 -31.84 -9.74
N GLU A 608 9.13 -32.88 -10.29
CA GLU A 608 8.46 -34.14 -10.66
C GLU A 608 7.75 -34.77 -9.47
N GLN A 609 8.45 -34.90 -8.35
CA GLN A 609 7.89 -35.50 -7.14
C GLN A 609 6.73 -34.66 -6.56
N MET A 610 6.79 -33.33 -6.66
CA MET A 610 5.70 -32.44 -6.27
C MET A 610 4.44 -32.72 -7.10
N VAL A 611 4.58 -32.73 -8.43
CA VAL A 611 3.47 -33.01 -9.35
C VAL A 611 2.88 -34.39 -9.07
N LYS A 612 3.74 -35.40 -8.90
CA LYS A 612 3.32 -36.76 -8.54
C LYS A 612 2.47 -36.79 -7.26
N GLN A 613 2.91 -36.12 -6.19
CA GLN A 613 2.15 -36.02 -4.95
C GLN A 613 0.77 -35.37 -5.17
N MET A 614 0.71 -34.28 -5.95
CA MET A 614 -0.55 -33.61 -6.27
C MET A 614 -1.50 -34.54 -7.02
N LEU A 615 -1.01 -35.23 -8.05
CA LEU A 615 -1.81 -36.16 -8.86
C LEU A 615 -2.33 -37.34 -8.05
N GLU A 616 -1.49 -37.94 -7.21
CA GLU A 616 -1.88 -39.04 -6.31
C GLU A 616 -3.00 -38.59 -5.36
N SER A 617 -2.84 -37.42 -4.74
CA SER A 617 -3.83 -36.87 -3.83
C SER A 617 -5.14 -36.48 -4.52
N SER A 618 -5.06 -35.84 -5.68
CA SER A 618 -6.23 -35.41 -6.46
C SER A 618 -7.00 -36.61 -7.03
N SER A 619 -6.30 -37.66 -7.45
CA SER A 619 -6.93 -38.90 -7.92
C SER A 619 -7.78 -39.53 -6.82
N VAL A 620 -7.25 -39.57 -5.58
CA VAL A 620 -8.01 -40.05 -4.43
C VAL A 620 -9.19 -39.14 -4.10
N ALA A 621 -8.97 -37.82 -4.09
CA ALA A 621 -9.99 -36.85 -3.74
C ALA A 621 -11.21 -36.87 -4.69
N HIS A 622 -10.99 -37.21 -5.96
CA HIS A 622 -12.02 -37.20 -7.01
C HIS A 622 -12.48 -38.60 -7.46
N ASP A 623 -12.12 -39.66 -6.74
CA ASP A 623 -12.41 -41.06 -7.14
C ASP A 623 -11.94 -41.38 -8.59
N TYR A 624 -10.83 -40.78 -9.03
CA TYR A 624 -10.31 -40.90 -10.39
C TYR A 624 -9.34 -42.09 -10.54
N TYR A 625 -9.85 -43.28 -10.22
CA TYR A 625 -9.11 -44.55 -10.28
C TYR A 625 -10.09 -45.72 -10.48
N ASP A 626 -9.58 -46.85 -10.95
CA ASP A 626 -10.32 -48.11 -10.97
C ASP A 626 -10.43 -48.70 -9.56
N ARG A 627 -11.60 -49.25 -9.20
CA ARG A 627 -11.85 -49.88 -7.89
C ARG A 627 -11.48 -51.35 -7.86
N ASP A 628 -11.03 -51.91 -8.97
CA ASP A 628 -10.56 -53.29 -9.06
C ASP A 628 -9.40 -53.55 -8.10
N GLY A 629 -9.48 -54.65 -7.33
CA GLY A 629 -8.45 -55.04 -6.37
C GLY A 629 -8.29 -54.12 -5.15
N LEU A 630 -9.22 -53.17 -4.94
CA LEU A 630 -9.19 -52.23 -3.81
C LEU A 630 -9.49 -52.92 -2.47
N LYS A 631 -10.31 -53.97 -2.47
CA LYS A 631 -10.66 -54.71 -1.26
C LYS A 631 -9.40 -55.38 -0.67
N GLU A 632 -9.27 -55.39 0.66
CA GLU A 632 -8.15 -56.00 1.41
C GLU A 632 -6.81 -55.27 1.33
N GLN A 633 -6.73 -54.11 0.67
CA GLN A 633 -5.54 -53.28 0.66
C GLN A 633 -5.34 -52.54 2.00
N PRO A 634 -4.10 -52.34 2.48
CA PRO A 634 -3.82 -51.73 3.78
C PRO A 634 -4.20 -50.24 3.85
N PHE A 635 -4.23 -49.56 2.71
CA PHE A 635 -4.52 -48.12 2.59
C PHE A 635 -6.01 -47.80 2.40
N VAL A 636 -6.90 -48.78 2.62
CA VAL A 636 -8.34 -48.65 2.41
C VAL A 636 -9.08 -48.51 3.74
N GLU A 637 -10.17 -47.75 3.74
CA GLU A 637 -11.05 -47.53 4.90
C GLU A 637 -12.54 -47.57 4.52
N GLY A 638 -13.38 -47.84 5.52
CA GLY A 638 -14.85 -47.76 5.42
C GLY A 638 -15.53 -48.93 4.70
N ASP A 639 -16.87 -48.90 4.74
CA ASP A 639 -17.78 -49.76 3.98
C ASP A 639 -18.87 -48.86 3.34
N PRO A 640 -18.91 -48.70 2.00
CA PRO A 640 -18.08 -49.37 1.00
C PRO A 640 -16.60 -48.94 1.05
N PRO A 641 -15.65 -49.80 0.63
CA PRO A 641 -14.22 -49.53 0.69
C PRO A 641 -13.82 -48.30 -0.14
N ARG A 642 -13.02 -47.42 0.47
CA ARG A 642 -12.45 -46.21 -0.15
C ARG A 642 -10.97 -46.06 0.18
N VAL A 643 -10.21 -45.47 -0.73
CA VAL A 643 -8.80 -45.13 -0.46
C VAL A 643 -8.74 -44.05 0.62
N LYS A 644 -7.92 -44.25 1.66
CA LYS A 644 -7.62 -43.21 2.67
C LYS A 644 -7.01 -41.99 1.97
N ALA A 645 -7.23 -40.79 2.50
CA ALA A 645 -6.52 -39.63 1.96
C ALA A 645 -4.99 -39.82 2.10
N PRO A 646 -4.16 -39.62 1.04
CA PRO A 646 -2.74 -39.96 1.09
C PRO A 646 -1.96 -39.32 2.23
N HIS A 647 -2.23 -38.05 2.55
CA HIS A 647 -1.62 -37.35 3.68
C HIS A 647 -1.93 -37.97 5.07
N ARG A 648 -2.88 -38.90 5.18
CA ARG A 648 -3.25 -39.59 6.44
C ARG A 648 -2.67 -41.00 6.56
N MET A 649 -2.06 -41.50 5.49
CA MET A 649 -1.51 -42.85 5.46
C MET A 649 -0.26 -42.96 6.34
N THR A 650 0.07 -44.17 6.77
CA THR A 650 1.42 -44.52 7.23
C THR A 650 2.32 -44.80 6.04
N ARG A 651 3.63 -44.91 6.27
CA ARG A 651 4.61 -45.18 5.20
C ARG A 651 4.31 -46.46 4.46
N TYR A 652 4.01 -47.50 5.24
CA TYR A 652 3.65 -48.80 4.71
C TYR A 652 2.38 -48.73 3.87
N GLU A 653 1.34 -48.05 4.35
CA GLU A 653 0.10 -47.88 3.59
C GLU A 653 0.34 -47.09 2.30
N TYR A 654 1.11 -46.00 2.36
CA TYR A 654 1.41 -45.15 1.22
C TYR A 654 2.27 -45.86 0.15
N ASP A 655 3.31 -46.61 0.55
CA ASP A 655 4.13 -47.40 -0.40
C ASP A 655 3.27 -48.45 -1.15
N ASN A 656 2.33 -49.10 -0.45
CA ASN A 656 1.37 -50.02 -1.06
C ASN A 656 0.37 -49.28 -1.96
N PHE A 657 -0.10 -48.10 -1.53
CA PHE A 657 -1.02 -47.27 -2.29
C PHE A 657 -0.41 -46.82 -3.61
N VAL A 658 0.81 -46.26 -3.61
CA VAL A 658 1.48 -45.80 -4.85
C VAL A 658 1.67 -46.98 -5.82
N SER A 659 2.08 -48.15 -5.31
CA SER A 659 2.26 -49.37 -6.11
C SER A 659 0.96 -49.95 -6.68
N TRP A 660 -0.16 -49.65 -6.02
CA TRP A 660 -1.50 -50.00 -6.51
C TRP A 660 -1.98 -48.94 -7.52
N LEU A 661 -1.87 -47.66 -7.19
CA LEU A 661 -2.33 -46.56 -8.02
C LEU A 661 -1.65 -46.59 -9.41
N ASP A 662 -0.37 -46.92 -9.48
CA ASP A 662 0.38 -47.09 -10.74
C ASP A 662 -0.29 -48.04 -11.76
N ARG A 663 -1.08 -49.01 -11.28
CA ARG A 663 -1.78 -50.00 -12.12
C ARG A 663 -3.27 -49.71 -12.30
N HIS A 664 -3.81 -48.78 -11.53
CA HIS A 664 -5.26 -48.55 -11.41
C HIS A 664 -5.66 -47.07 -11.61
N SER A 665 -4.69 -46.18 -11.77
CA SER A 665 -4.92 -44.78 -12.07
C SER A 665 -5.38 -44.58 -13.51
N ARG A 666 -6.13 -43.50 -13.74
CA ARG A 666 -6.42 -42.98 -15.08
C ARG A 666 -5.58 -41.74 -15.42
N VAL A 667 -4.72 -41.33 -14.50
CA VAL A 667 -3.75 -40.23 -14.69
C VAL A 667 -2.58 -40.73 -15.54
N PRO A 668 -2.02 -39.91 -16.44
CA PRO A 668 -0.86 -40.26 -17.26
C PRO A 668 0.32 -40.86 -16.48
N ASP A 669 0.94 -41.91 -17.03
CA ASP A 669 2.06 -42.64 -16.41
C ASP A 669 3.43 -41.92 -16.58
N ASP A 670 3.52 -40.95 -17.49
CA ASP A 670 4.76 -40.21 -17.79
C ASP A 670 4.82 -38.84 -17.09
N PHE A 671 5.40 -38.85 -15.90
CA PHE A 671 5.68 -37.66 -15.10
C PHE A 671 7.01 -36.97 -15.48
N GLY A 672 7.81 -37.57 -16.38
CA GLY A 672 9.06 -36.98 -16.86
C GLY A 672 8.87 -35.65 -17.59
N SER A 673 7.64 -35.36 -18.03
CA SER A 673 7.21 -34.07 -18.53
C SER A 673 7.42 -32.94 -17.51
N ALA A 674 7.09 -33.13 -16.23
CA ALA A 674 7.26 -32.10 -15.21
C ALA A 674 8.74 -31.77 -14.96
N GLN A 675 9.59 -32.79 -14.80
CA GLN A 675 11.04 -32.63 -14.68
C GLN A 675 11.61 -31.90 -15.89
N THR A 676 11.25 -32.35 -17.10
CA THR A 676 11.72 -31.78 -18.36
C THR A 676 11.28 -30.33 -18.51
N LYS A 677 10.03 -29.99 -18.16
CA LYS A 677 9.51 -28.63 -18.29
C LYS A 677 10.05 -27.67 -17.24
N ALA A 678 10.31 -28.14 -16.02
CA ALA A 678 11.08 -27.37 -15.05
C ALA A 678 12.49 -27.05 -15.55
N ASN A 679 13.15 -28.01 -16.21
CA ASN A 679 14.45 -27.77 -16.84
C ASN A 679 14.37 -26.77 -18.00
N VAL A 680 13.34 -26.88 -18.86
CA VAL A 680 13.09 -25.89 -19.93
C VAL A 680 12.89 -24.50 -19.35
N GLY A 681 12.11 -24.35 -18.27
CA GLY A 681 11.92 -23.07 -17.59
C GLY A 681 13.23 -22.48 -17.08
N ALA A 682 14.06 -23.28 -16.40
CA ALA A 682 15.38 -22.84 -15.95
C ALA A 682 16.32 -22.39 -17.09
N ASN A 683 16.27 -23.09 -18.23
CA ASN A 683 17.05 -22.72 -19.41
C ASN A 683 16.52 -21.42 -20.07
N GLU A 684 15.20 -21.29 -20.19
CA GLU A 684 14.58 -20.07 -20.73
C GLU A 684 14.84 -18.86 -19.84
N PHE A 685 14.79 -19.01 -18.52
CA PHE A 685 15.16 -17.96 -17.57
C PHE A 685 16.53 -17.36 -17.89
N THR A 686 17.52 -18.24 -18.09
CA THR A 686 18.89 -17.84 -18.44
C THR A 686 18.94 -17.10 -19.79
N ALA A 687 18.16 -17.55 -20.77
CA ALA A 687 18.07 -16.92 -22.08
C ALA A 687 17.40 -15.53 -22.03
N ASP A 688 16.33 -15.38 -21.26
CA ASP A 688 15.56 -14.15 -21.11
C ASP A 688 16.39 -13.04 -20.43
N ILE A 689 17.28 -13.42 -19.52
CA ILE A 689 18.22 -12.50 -18.87
C ILE A 689 19.40 -12.16 -19.77
N GLY A 690 19.99 -13.16 -20.45
CA GLY A 690 21.22 -13.02 -21.26
C GLY A 690 21.05 -12.30 -22.61
N GLY A 691 19.81 -12.18 -23.11
CA GLY A 691 19.51 -11.59 -24.41
C GLY A 691 19.80 -12.52 -25.60
N PRO A 692 19.47 -12.12 -26.85
CA PRO A 692 19.37 -13.03 -28.01
C PRO A 692 20.67 -13.68 -28.51
N GLY A 693 21.78 -13.56 -27.78
CA GLY A 693 23.11 -14.08 -28.14
C GLY A 693 23.56 -15.34 -27.38
N THR A 694 22.82 -15.78 -26.36
CA THR A 694 23.13 -16.98 -25.55
C THR A 694 22.27 -18.19 -25.94
N LYS A 695 21.93 -18.33 -27.22
CA LYS A 695 21.59 -19.67 -27.74
C LYS A 695 22.88 -20.47 -27.77
N ALA A 696 23.19 -21.16 -26.67
CA ALA A 696 24.13 -22.27 -26.71
C ALA A 696 23.64 -23.22 -27.81
N GLY A 697 24.54 -23.54 -28.74
CA GLY A 697 24.22 -24.28 -29.95
C GLY A 697 23.56 -25.62 -29.63
N GLU A 698 22.32 -25.76 -30.08
CA GLU A 698 21.73 -27.05 -30.45
C GLU A 698 21.50 -27.00 -31.97
N ASP A 699 22.57 -27.26 -32.71
CA ASP A 699 22.53 -27.85 -34.04
C ASP A 699 23.45 -29.09 -33.97
N ASP A 700 22.87 -30.23 -33.56
CA ASP A 700 23.03 -31.58 -34.14
C ASP A 700 22.27 -32.64 -33.33
#